data_AF-A0A8H7QNN0-F1
#
_entry.id   AF-A0A8H7QNN0-F1
#
_cell.length_a   1.000
_cell.length_b   1.000
_cell.length_c   1.000
_cell.angle_alpha   90.00
_cell.angle_beta   90.00
_cell.angle_gamma   90.00
#
_symmetry.space_group_name_H-M   'P 1'
#
loop_
_entity.id
_entity.type
_entity.pdbx_description
1 polymer ?
#
loop_
_entity_poly.entity_id
_entity_poly.type
_entity_poly.pdbx_seq_one_letter_code
_entity_poly.pdbx_strand_id
1 'polypeptide(L)'
;MSPDERKVHALPIQSLYQDILWSNRTIIAASAAAVVGVISGYPFDSIKTRLQTQHYDSINACIKQTYKEEGVRGFFRGVVPPLITVSIIKSISFSVYEKTKAYYKKAYPNLFDQNTMLSTMAISTFAGSVSGAFIATLSCPFELIKVQKQLEFLLQTSSISTGATVYMRDLKPTTNRTVGAGLPVAPIATPPVARDKPVSTTVMPKKRNMYTSTSSWHSAKDIFRKKGLTGLYSGFSLHLVRDTVGTAVYFGGYETTKYVLSGGDKASKGSPLTQFLAGGICGIMCWLVVFPLDLVKTLIQKEILQPNPTYKNAQACVKDIYTRNGVAGFYRGITVTLIRAFPIHSLNFLVYEQTLVLVFLFVVKMEISRQQFAQKLSAIEKAIQESDVIAIDTELSGLHRPFTPVRLYSMKDRYVEYKEASERFLIIQFGMCTFKWDQPSGRYIAKPFNFYIFPTSITGQVQTNRVFQTQAQAFDFLVKQSFDFNKWVYQGIPYMTRQEEEVYVAQAQNKLNDVMPDIPIDDKEVEFMKAATTKIEAWLAEKDPQDPEGVNINAKNAYQRRLIYQQVRKYPGLTAVGMPGFIRAQKFTEKQHEERNKEKLEKFEKDLTTAIGFRKVIDMISESGKIVVGHNMLLDVCHMIGQFVEPLPETLEEFKTLSHRIFPNMIDTKNMCSSEPELRSVFGTSTALEQLRFETNKEAYSNPRIDMHPAFPRYLTEMAHEAGYDAFMTGAVFLKLTSYLDKCRNPEKFPEKVEEEEKEEEVKARKVDADGWDITDDEEEEAAESAWNIDEVEEVYNYGTTRVDLVNADGKMDNVLKNINNKAAIVRTAYDYFDFTQPEVITVQSNAVHVAYPPGTSMDKAMAARLFSKYGKHILEPIDDTSCYIIFENLRVPVENIDEIVITPLMKPH
;
A
#
# COMPACT_ATOMS: atom_id res chain seq x y z
N MET A 1 20.73 -42.10 -1.80
CA MET A 1 19.49 -41.29 -1.74
C MET A 1 19.21 -40.77 -3.13
N SER A 2 17.98 -40.97 -3.61
CA SER A 2 17.55 -40.68 -4.99
C SER A 2 17.30 -39.19 -5.21
N PRO A 3 17.22 -38.71 -6.47
CA PRO A 3 16.99 -37.30 -6.81
C PRO A 3 15.61 -36.73 -6.39
N ASP A 4 14.75 -37.52 -5.72
CA ASP A 4 13.39 -37.16 -5.29
C ASP A 4 13.34 -36.34 -3.99
N GLU A 5 14.48 -36.04 -3.36
CA GLU A 5 14.55 -35.21 -2.14
C GLU A 5 14.64 -33.69 -2.42
N ARG A 6 14.51 -33.24 -3.68
CA ARG A 6 14.21 -31.82 -3.97
C ARG A 6 12.71 -31.56 -3.95
N LYS A 7 12.02 -32.02 -2.91
CA LYS A 7 10.68 -31.53 -2.59
C LYS A 7 10.80 -30.13 -1.97
N VAL A 8 10.49 -29.14 -2.79
CA VAL A 8 9.68 -27.95 -2.48
C VAL A 8 9.30 -27.84 -0.99
N HIS A 9 10.22 -27.32 -0.18
CA HIS A 9 9.96 -26.78 1.14
C HIS A 9 10.61 -25.40 1.24
N ALA A 10 10.01 -24.43 0.54
CA ALA A 10 10.10 -23.00 0.87
C ALA A 10 8.66 -22.51 1.06
N LEU A 11 7.97 -23.03 2.09
CA LEU A 11 7.82 -22.49 3.44
C LEU A 11 6.71 -21.41 3.53
N PRO A 12 5.68 -21.60 4.39
CA PRO A 12 4.66 -20.59 4.77
C PRO A 12 5.24 -19.41 5.59
N ILE A 13 6.55 -19.23 5.52
CA ILE A 13 7.32 -18.29 6.31
C ILE A 13 7.16 -16.86 5.78
N GLN A 14 6.96 -16.68 4.47
CA GLN A 14 6.88 -15.34 3.88
C GLN A 14 5.54 -14.64 4.19
N SER A 15 4.42 -15.36 4.18
CA SER A 15 3.13 -14.82 4.63
C SER A 15 3.14 -14.56 6.15
N LEU A 16 3.73 -15.47 6.93
CA LEU A 16 3.90 -15.28 8.37
C LEU A 16 4.76 -14.05 8.69
N TYR A 17 5.85 -13.82 7.95
CA TYR A 17 6.66 -12.61 8.10
C TYR A 17 5.88 -11.35 7.74
N GLN A 18 5.09 -11.34 6.68
CA GLN A 18 4.27 -10.19 6.30
C GLN A 18 3.21 -9.88 7.38
N ASP A 19 2.55 -10.90 7.93
CA ASP A 19 1.58 -10.75 9.02
C ASP A 19 2.25 -10.25 10.31
N ILE A 20 3.43 -10.76 10.64
CA ILE A 20 4.23 -10.31 11.80
C ILE A 20 4.68 -8.85 11.60
N LEU A 21 5.16 -8.50 10.41
CA LEU A 21 5.61 -7.13 10.08
C LEU A 21 4.45 -6.15 10.17
N TRP A 22 3.27 -6.50 9.64
CA TRP A 22 2.08 -5.66 9.69
C TRP A 22 1.55 -5.48 11.11
N SER A 23 1.47 -6.58 11.87
CA SER A 23 0.98 -6.59 13.24
C SER A 23 1.88 -5.78 14.17
N ASN A 24 3.19 -5.73 13.88
CA ASN A 24 4.19 -5.03 14.69
C ASN A 24 4.72 -3.73 14.04
N ARG A 25 4.04 -3.21 13.01
CA ARG A 25 4.51 -2.05 12.22
C ARG A 25 4.86 -0.82 13.07
N THR A 26 4.06 -0.53 14.09
CA THR A 26 4.27 0.59 15.02
C THR A 26 5.56 0.42 15.83
N ILE A 27 5.85 -0.81 16.29
CA ILE A 27 7.05 -1.12 17.07
C ILE A 27 8.29 -0.99 16.19
N ILE A 28 8.23 -1.54 14.96
CA ILE A 28 9.34 -1.48 14.00
C ILE A 28 9.65 -0.03 13.62
N ALA A 29 8.62 0.74 13.26
CA ALA A 29 8.77 2.15 12.90
C ALA A 29 9.30 2.98 14.07
N ALA A 30 8.74 2.81 15.28
CA ALA A 30 9.19 3.54 16.47
C ALA A 30 10.61 3.16 16.90
N SER A 31 11.01 1.90 16.76
CA SER A 31 12.37 1.45 17.03
C SER A 31 13.37 2.04 16.04
N ALA A 32 13.07 1.99 14.73
CA ALA A 32 13.94 2.56 13.70
C ALA A 32 14.11 4.08 13.90
N ALA A 33 13.01 4.78 14.17
CA ALA A 33 13.01 6.20 14.47
C ALA A 33 13.83 6.55 15.72
N ALA A 34 13.70 5.75 16.79
CA ALA A 34 14.48 5.92 18.01
C ALA A 34 15.98 5.72 17.79
N VAL A 35 16.39 4.71 17.03
CA VAL A 35 17.80 4.45 16.71
C VAL A 35 18.40 5.64 15.95
N VAL A 36 17.73 6.12 14.90
CA VAL A 36 18.20 7.26 14.12
C VAL A 36 18.22 8.53 14.97
N GLY A 37 17.19 8.75 15.79
CA GLY A 37 17.12 9.87 16.73
C GLY A 37 18.27 9.86 17.75
N VAL A 38 18.62 8.68 18.30
CA VAL A 38 19.74 8.54 19.23
C VAL A 38 21.06 8.79 18.50
N ILE A 39 21.30 8.17 17.34
CA ILE A 39 22.56 8.33 16.60
C ILE A 39 22.79 9.80 16.20
N SER A 40 21.75 10.49 15.74
CA SER A 40 21.83 11.92 15.38
C SER A 40 21.99 12.84 16.59
N GLY A 41 21.32 12.54 17.72
CA GLY A 41 21.36 13.35 18.94
C GLY A 41 22.57 13.12 19.83
N TYR A 42 23.19 11.93 19.78
CA TYR A 42 24.22 11.53 20.72
C TYR A 42 25.48 12.41 20.71
N PRO A 43 26.00 12.89 19.57
CA PRO A 43 27.14 13.82 19.55
C PRO A 43 26.88 15.09 20.37
N PHE A 44 25.66 15.63 20.31
CA PHE A 44 25.27 16.80 21.10
C PHE A 44 25.23 16.50 22.59
N ASP A 45 24.69 15.33 22.97
CA ASP A 45 24.65 14.88 24.36
C ASP A 45 26.06 14.57 24.91
N SER A 46 26.96 14.05 24.06
CA SER A 46 28.37 13.81 24.38
C SER A 46 29.14 15.12 24.60
N ILE A 47 28.97 16.12 23.73
CA ILE A 47 29.59 17.45 23.90
C ILE A 47 29.03 18.12 25.16
N LYS A 48 27.71 18.05 25.38
CA LYS A 48 27.07 18.60 26.57
C LYS A 48 27.63 17.99 27.85
N THR A 49 27.75 16.66 27.93
CA THR A 49 28.28 15.98 29.11
C THR A 49 29.77 16.26 29.32
N ARG A 50 30.58 16.37 28.26
CA ARG A 50 31.99 16.77 28.37
C ARG A 50 32.15 18.20 28.88
N LEU A 51 31.36 19.15 28.36
CA LEU A 51 31.33 20.53 28.87
C LEU A 51 30.90 20.63 30.34
N GLN A 52 30.07 19.69 30.81
CA GLN A 52 29.63 19.63 32.20
C GLN A 52 30.65 18.97 33.14
N THR A 53 31.53 18.11 32.60
CA THR A 53 32.44 17.27 33.40
C THR A 53 33.89 17.75 33.37
N GLN A 54 34.29 18.46 32.32
CA GLN A 54 35.66 18.93 32.11
C GLN A 54 35.65 20.44 31.80
N HIS A 55 36.77 21.12 32.12
CA HIS A 55 36.88 22.55 31.89
C HIS A 55 37.31 22.83 30.44
N TYR A 56 36.45 23.52 29.70
CA TYR A 56 36.73 23.99 28.35
C TYR A 56 36.34 25.46 28.20
N ASP A 57 37.16 26.24 27.49
CA ASP A 57 36.91 27.68 27.30
C ASP A 57 35.70 27.98 26.40
N SER A 58 35.31 27.03 25.54
CA SER A 58 34.17 27.15 24.63
C SER A 58 33.69 25.79 24.10
N ILE A 59 32.46 25.76 23.55
CA ILE A 59 31.90 24.59 22.85
C ILE A 59 32.82 24.17 21.69
N ASN A 60 33.34 25.13 20.92
CA ASN A 60 34.24 24.86 19.80
C ASN A 60 35.59 24.30 20.25
N ALA A 61 36.10 24.73 21.41
CA ALA A 61 37.31 24.16 22.00
C ALA A 61 37.07 22.69 22.42
N CYS A 62 35.95 22.39 23.08
CA CYS A 62 35.55 21.03 23.43
C CYS A 62 35.45 20.12 22.21
N ILE A 63 34.82 20.59 21.11
CA ILE A 63 34.68 19.82 19.87
C ILE A 63 36.04 19.54 19.23
N LYS A 64 36.87 20.57 19.06
CA LYS A 64 38.20 20.43 18.43
C LYS A 64 39.11 19.50 19.24
N GLN A 65 39.09 19.63 20.56
CA GLN A 65 39.89 18.81 21.45
C GLN A 65 39.42 17.35 21.46
N THR A 66 38.11 17.11 21.55
CA THR A 66 37.54 15.75 21.47
C THR A 66 37.89 15.06 20.15
N TYR A 67 37.79 15.80 19.04
CA TYR A 67 38.16 15.28 17.72
C TYR A 67 39.66 15.00 17.61
N LYS A 68 40.52 15.86 18.17
CA LYS A 68 41.98 15.69 18.15
C LYS A 68 42.46 14.51 19.01
N GLU A 69 41.83 14.28 20.16
CA GLU A 69 42.25 13.26 21.13
C GLU A 69 41.63 11.88 20.87
N GLU A 70 40.36 11.83 20.47
CA GLU A 70 39.58 10.58 20.38
C GLU A 70 38.97 10.32 18.98
N GLY A 71 39.12 11.27 18.05
CA GLY A 71 38.50 11.21 16.72
C GLY A 71 36.96 11.20 16.77
N VAL A 72 36.34 10.79 15.67
CA VAL A 72 34.87 10.70 15.55
C VAL A 72 34.27 9.72 16.57
N ARG A 73 34.99 8.64 16.90
CA ARG A 73 34.54 7.62 17.86
C ARG A 73 34.38 8.19 19.28
N GLY A 74 35.13 9.22 19.64
CA GLY A 74 35.01 9.90 20.93
C GLY A 74 33.64 10.54 21.19
N PHE A 75 32.94 10.95 20.13
CA PHE A 75 31.59 11.52 20.22
C PHE A 75 30.53 10.45 20.48
N PHE A 76 30.76 9.19 20.09
CA PHE A 76 29.81 8.08 20.22
C PHE A 76 30.13 7.11 21.36
N ARG A 77 31.13 7.43 22.18
CA ARG A 77 31.52 6.60 23.31
C ARG A 77 30.37 6.51 24.32
N GLY A 78 29.84 5.31 24.53
CA GLY A 78 28.72 5.06 25.45
C GLY A 78 27.33 5.13 24.83
N VAL A 79 27.20 5.13 23.50
CA VAL A 79 25.89 5.22 22.81
C VAL A 79 25.00 3.99 22.97
N VAL A 80 25.58 2.81 23.27
CA VAL A 80 24.84 1.53 23.31
C VAL A 80 23.72 1.50 24.36
N PRO A 81 23.93 1.87 25.65
CA PRO A 81 22.84 1.86 26.62
C PRO A 81 21.68 2.82 26.29
N PRO A 82 21.92 4.07 25.85
CA PRO A 82 20.85 4.94 25.34
C PRO A 82 20.13 4.38 24.11
N LEU A 83 20.84 3.74 23.18
CA LEU A 83 20.26 3.15 21.98
C LEU A 83 19.24 2.05 22.33
N ILE A 84 19.56 1.18 23.30
CA ILE A 84 18.63 0.14 23.77
C ILE A 84 17.46 0.75 24.55
N THR A 85 17.75 1.58 25.55
CA THR A 85 16.74 2.09 26.48
C THR A 85 15.74 3.04 25.81
N VAL A 86 16.21 3.96 24.96
CA VAL A 86 15.34 4.90 24.25
C VAL A 86 14.47 4.18 23.22
N SER A 87 14.99 3.15 22.54
CA SER A 87 14.21 2.37 21.57
C SER A 87 13.06 1.62 22.23
N ILE A 88 13.27 1.02 23.41
CA ILE A 88 12.22 0.36 24.18
C ILE A 88 11.16 1.38 24.64
N ILE A 89 11.60 2.49 25.25
CA ILE A 89 10.69 3.53 25.75
C ILE A 89 9.85 4.12 24.61
N LYS A 90 10.48 4.44 23.46
CA LYS A 90 9.77 4.99 22.30
C LYS A 90 8.81 3.99 21.68
N SER A 91 9.20 2.72 21.55
CA SER A 91 8.31 1.68 21.02
C SER A 91 7.06 1.50 21.86
N ILE A 92 7.21 1.46 23.18
CA ILE A 92 6.08 1.39 24.12
C ILE A 92 5.23 2.66 24.00
N SER A 93 5.85 3.85 23.99
CA SER A 93 5.16 5.13 23.93
C SER A 93 4.28 5.26 22.68
N PHE A 94 4.85 4.99 21.49
CA PHE A 94 4.09 5.02 20.23
C PHE A 94 3.03 3.92 20.18
N SER A 95 3.31 2.72 20.71
CA SER A 95 2.31 1.64 20.75
C SER A 95 1.10 1.97 21.63
N VAL A 96 1.33 2.56 22.81
CA VAL A 96 0.26 3.01 23.70
C VAL A 96 -0.51 4.16 23.04
N TYR A 97 0.19 5.11 22.42
CA TYR A 97 -0.44 6.22 21.69
C TYR A 97 -1.36 5.72 20.57
N GLU A 98 -0.88 4.89 19.66
CA GLU A 98 -1.66 4.39 18.52
C GLU A 98 -2.87 3.56 18.96
N LYS A 99 -2.69 2.66 19.94
CA LYS A 99 -3.79 1.84 20.47
C LYS A 99 -4.86 2.69 21.16
N THR A 100 -4.43 3.70 21.93
CA THR A 100 -5.34 4.61 22.62
C THR A 100 -6.10 5.49 21.64
N LYS A 101 -5.42 6.03 20.62
CA LYS A 101 -6.02 6.79 19.52
C LYS A 101 -7.06 5.95 18.77
N ALA A 102 -6.73 4.70 18.44
CA ALA A 102 -7.65 3.77 17.77
C ALA A 102 -8.86 3.42 18.64
N TYR A 103 -8.66 3.20 19.95
CA TYR A 103 -9.73 2.91 20.90
C TYR A 103 -10.72 4.08 21.00
N TYR A 104 -10.25 5.31 21.23
CA TYR A 104 -11.13 6.48 21.34
C TYR A 104 -11.87 6.78 20.04
N LYS A 105 -11.20 6.60 18.88
CA LYS A 105 -11.85 6.72 17.57
C LYS A 105 -13.01 5.73 17.41
N LYS A 106 -12.87 4.50 17.93
CA LYS A 106 -13.92 3.48 17.88
C LYS A 106 -15.02 3.72 18.91
N ALA A 107 -14.67 4.20 20.10
CA ALA A 107 -15.60 4.38 21.21
C ALA A 107 -16.49 5.64 21.06
N TYR A 108 -15.97 6.70 20.45
CA TYR A 108 -16.69 7.98 20.30
C TYR A 108 -16.57 8.53 18.86
N PRO A 109 -17.18 7.87 17.86
CA PRO A 109 -17.06 8.26 16.46
C PRO A 109 -17.60 9.68 16.17
N ASN A 110 -18.69 10.09 16.83
CA ASN A 110 -19.37 11.37 16.59
C ASN A 110 -18.62 12.58 17.18
N LEU A 111 -17.83 12.37 18.24
CA LEU A 111 -17.04 13.43 18.89
C LEU A 111 -15.70 13.68 18.17
N PHE A 112 -15.26 12.70 17.38
CA PHE A 112 -13.88 12.58 16.92
C PHE A 112 -13.79 12.30 15.40
N ASP A 113 -14.36 13.20 14.59
CA ASP A 113 -14.23 13.17 13.12
C ASP A 113 -12.85 13.70 12.66
N GLN A 114 -12.21 13.02 11.70
CA GLN A 114 -10.87 13.35 11.19
C GLN A 114 -10.85 14.57 10.26
N ASN A 115 -12.01 15.11 9.92
CA ASN A 115 -12.11 16.26 9.01
C ASN A 115 -11.90 17.60 9.72
N THR A 116 -11.86 17.61 11.07
CA THR A 116 -11.67 18.83 11.84
C THR A 116 -10.31 18.82 12.57
N MET A 117 -9.59 19.95 12.47
CA MET A 117 -8.33 20.18 13.18
C MET A 117 -8.47 20.01 14.69
N LEU A 118 -9.58 20.51 15.27
CA LEU A 118 -9.85 20.47 16.72
C LEU A 118 -9.96 19.02 17.23
N SER A 119 -10.71 18.18 16.52
CA SER A 119 -10.87 16.76 16.82
C SER A 119 -9.53 16.03 16.73
N THR A 120 -8.78 16.23 15.64
CA THR A 120 -7.45 15.62 15.45
C THR A 120 -6.47 16.01 16.56
N MET A 121 -6.48 17.28 16.96
CA MET A 121 -5.69 17.78 18.08
C MET A 121 -6.10 17.12 19.39
N ALA A 122 -7.40 17.16 19.73
CA ALA A 122 -7.93 16.65 20.99
C ALA A 122 -7.60 15.15 21.19
N ILE A 123 -7.90 14.30 20.20
CA ILE A 123 -7.63 12.86 20.28
C ILE A 123 -6.14 12.61 20.47
N SER A 124 -5.30 13.30 19.70
CA SER A 124 -3.86 13.07 19.71
C SER A 124 -3.23 13.56 21.01
N THR A 125 -3.75 14.64 21.59
CA THR A 125 -3.37 15.13 22.92
C THR A 125 -3.79 14.16 24.03
N PHE A 126 -5.03 13.63 24.01
CA PHE A 126 -5.51 12.65 24.99
C PHE A 126 -4.76 11.31 24.88
N ALA A 127 -4.57 10.79 23.68
CA ALA A 127 -3.78 9.58 23.48
C ALA A 127 -2.31 9.78 23.90
N GLY A 128 -1.76 10.97 23.63
CA GLY A 128 -0.43 11.36 24.06
C GLY A 128 -0.29 11.46 25.59
N SER A 129 -1.30 11.97 26.30
CA SER A 129 -1.29 12.07 27.75
C SER A 129 -1.30 10.69 28.42
N VAL A 130 -2.13 9.76 27.93
CA VAL A 130 -2.15 8.36 28.39
C VAL A 130 -0.80 7.68 28.16
N SER A 131 -0.20 7.87 26.98
CA SER A 131 1.15 7.37 26.68
C SER A 131 2.20 7.93 27.66
N GLY A 132 2.19 9.25 27.90
CA GLY A 132 3.10 9.92 28.83
C GLY A 132 2.94 9.44 30.28
N ALA A 133 1.71 9.27 30.75
CA ALA A 133 1.42 8.76 32.09
C ALA A 133 1.93 7.32 32.27
N PHE A 134 1.72 6.46 31.27
CA PHE A 134 2.23 5.09 31.28
C PHE A 134 3.77 5.07 31.30
N ILE A 135 4.42 5.85 30.43
CA ILE A 135 5.89 5.91 30.37
C ILE A 135 6.50 6.44 31.67
N ALA A 136 5.87 7.42 32.33
CA ALA A 136 6.37 7.95 33.60
C ALA A 136 6.55 6.85 34.67
N THR A 137 5.68 5.84 34.70
CA THR A 137 5.78 4.72 35.65
C THR A 137 7.02 3.84 35.41
N LEU A 138 7.46 3.75 34.15
CA LEU A 138 8.62 2.98 33.73
C LEU A 138 9.91 3.80 33.81
N SER A 139 9.87 5.09 33.46
CA SER A 139 11.05 5.96 33.33
C SER A 139 11.51 6.54 34.67
N CYS A 140 10.64 6.66 35.68
CA CYS A 140 10.95 7.32 36.95
C CYS A 140 12.20 6.82 37.66
N PRO A 141 12.39 5.49 37.85
CA PRO A 141 13.58 4.98 38.54
C PRO A 141 14.86 5.33 37.79
N PHE A 142 14.84 5.26 36.45
CA PHE A 142 16.01 5.54 35.61
C PHE A 142 16.41 7.01 35.65
N GLU A 143 15.44 7.92 35.59
CA GLU A 143 15.72 9.36 35.70
C GLU A 143 16.24 9.73 37.10
N LEU A 144 15.72 9.13 38.17
CA LEU A 144 16.22 9.39 39.52
C LEU A 144 17.67 8.92 39.70
N ILE A 145 18.02 7.72 39.19
CA ILE A 145 19.40 7.20 39.21
C ILE A 145 20.33 8.14 38.44
N LYS A 146 19.88 8.66 37.30
CA LYS A 146 20.64 9.62 36.48
C LYS A 146 20.88 10.94 37.22
N VAL A 147 19.87 11.49 37.89
CA VAL A 147 20.01 12.71 38.72
C VAL A 147 20.97 12.46 39.89
N GLN A 148 20.89 11.31 40.55
CA GLN A 148 21.83 10.96 41.62
C GLN A 148 23.27 10.89 41.10
N LYS A 149 23.50 10.27 39.94
CA LYS A 149 24.82 10.19 39.33
C LYS A 149 25.39 11.56 38.99
N GLN A 150 24.56 12.46 38.45
CA GLN A 150 24.96 13.83 38.18
C GLN A 150 25.32 14.58 39.47
N LEU A 151 24.57 14.36 40.56
CA LEU A 151 24.86 14.96 41.85
C LEU A 151 26.15 14.41 42.48
N GLU A 152 26.35 13.08 42.46
CA GLU A 152 27.58 12.43 42.93
C GLU A 152 28.80 12.98 42.19
N PHE A 153 28.71 13.14 40.87
CA PHE A 153 29.76 13.74 40.06
C PHE A 153 30.06 15.18 40.49
N LEU A 154 29.04 16.04 40.62
CA LEU A 154 29.21 17.43 41.02
C LEU A 154 29.82 17.59 42.42
N LEU A 155 29.42 16.74 43.38
CA LEU A 155 29.99 16.71 44.73
C LEU A 155 31.45 16.25 44.74
N GLN A 156 31.81 15.31 43.87
CA GLN A 156 33.20 14.91 43.68
C GLN A 156 34.04 16.05 43.10
N THR A 157 33.56 16.75 42.07
CA THR A 157 34.29 17.87 41.46
C THR A 157 34.48 19.05 42.43
N SER A 158 33.47 19.39 43.24
CA SER A 158 33.58 20.47 44.23
C SER A 158 34.53 20.15 45.38
N SER A 159 34.61 18.89 45.80
CA SER A 159 35.58 18.43 46.80
C SER A 159 37.04 18.43 46.31
N ILE A 160 37.26 18.32 44.99
CA ILE A 160 38.61 18.41 44.39
C ILE A 160 39.09 19.87 44.34
N SER A 161 38.20 20.84 44.12
CA SER A 161 38.56 22.27 44.04
C SER A 161 38.94 22.90 45.39
N THR A 162 38.63 22.26 46.52
CA THR A 162 38.89 22.76 47.88
C THR A 162 40.19 22.24 48.49
N GLY A 163 40.96 21.44 47.74
CA GLY A 163 42.21 20.81 48.19
C GLY A 163 43.52 21.57 47.90
N ALA A 164 43.46 22.82 47.43
CA ALA A 164 44.66 23.65 47.21
C ALA A 164 44.56 24.95 48.02
N THR A 165 45.50 25.16 48.95
CA THR A 165 45.78 26.46 49.56
C THR A 165 46.19 27.44 48.46
N VAL A 166 45.24 28.26 48.00
CA VAL A 166 45.50 29.40 47.13
C VAL A 166 45.21 30.65 47.94
N TYR A 167 46.24 31.49 48.10
CA TYR A 167 46.15 32.81 48.68
C TYR A 167 45.15 33.65 47.87
N MET A 168 44.11 34.20 48.53
CA MET A 168 43.29 35.25 47.93
C MET A 168 44.16 36.51 47.74
N ARG A 169 44.70 36.70 46.53
CA ARG A 169 44.97 38.03 45.98
C ARG A 169 44.51 38.07 44.52
N ASP A 170 43.63 39.02 44.27
CA ASP A 170 43.27 39.60 42.97
C ASP A 170 42.71 38.67 41.89
N LEU A 171 41.42 38.34 42.00
CA LEU A 171 40.59 38.03 40.85
C LEU A 171 39.58 39.18 40.66
N LYS A 172 39.81 39.99 39.62
CA LYS A 172 38.82 40.95 39.10
C LYS A 172 37.53 40.23 38.69
N PRO A 173 36.36 40.87 38.78
CA PRO A 173 35.09 40.23 38.44
C PRO A 173 35.00 40.05 36.92
N THR A 174 35.17 38.82 36.44
CA THR A 174 34.93 38.47 35.04
C THR A 174 33.54 37.86 34.88
N THR A 175 32.66 38.70 34.35
CA THR A 175 31.58 38.41 33.38
C THR A 175 31.06 36.97 33.27
N ASN A 176 29.74 36.86 33.53
CA ASN A 176 28.85 35.76 33.19
C ASN A 176 29.28 34.91 31.99
N ARG A 177 29.56 33.63 32.22
CA ARG A 177 29.50 32.59 31.18
C ARG A 177 28.62 31.43 31.64
N THR A 178 27.39 31.42 31.13
CA THR A 178 26.50 30.26 31.13
C THR A 178 26.78 29.41 29.89
N VAL A 179 27.24 28.18 30.08
CA VAL A 179 27.14 27.13 29.07
C VAL A 179 26.75 25.82 29.76
N GLY A 180 25.59 25.25 29.36
CA GLY A 180 25.17 23.88 29.65
C GLY A 180 24.79 23.56 31.10
N ALA A 181 23.47 23.52 31.39
CA ALA A 181 22.83 22.92 32.57
C ALA A 181 23.76 22.61 33.75
N GLY A 182 24.06 23.63 34.56
CA GLY A 182 24.74 23.51 35.84
C GLY A 182 24.13 24.55 36.78
N LEU A 183 23.63 24.12 37.93
CA LEU A 183 23.06 25.04 38.91
C LEU A 183 24.09 26.12 39.30
N PRO A 184 23.76 27.42 39.22
CA PRO A 184 24.47 28.44 39.97
C PRO A 184 23.98 28.42 41.43
N VAL A 185 24.90 28.27 42.37
CA VAL A 185 24.67 28.60 43.79
C VAL A 185 24.74 30.13 43.91
N ALA A 186 23.71 30.75 44.47
CA ALA A 186 23.74 32.17 44.81
C ALA A 186 24.81 32.42 45.90
N PRO A 187 25.53 33.56 45.88
CA PRO A 187 26.53 33.85 46.89
C PRO A 187 25.85 34.01 48.25
N ILE A 188 26.25 33.20 49.23
CA ILE A 188 25.91 33.42 50.64
C ILE A 188 26.68 34.66 51.08
N ALA A 189 25.96 35.66 51.59
CA ALA A 189 26.55 36.80 52.25
C ALA A 189 27.47 36.31 53.40
N THR A 190 28.76 36.60 53.30
CA THR A 190 29.74 36.33 54.36
C THR A 190 29.52 37.30 55.53
N PRO A 191 29.36 36.84 56.78
CA PRO A 191 29.55 37.70 57.95
C PRO A 191 31.05 38.06 58.11
N PRO A 192 31.40 39.19 58.76
CA PRO A 192 32.78 39.62 58.88
C PRO A 192 33.55 38.69 59.83
N VAL A 193 34.72 38.22 59.39
CA VAL A 193 35.62 37.37 60.20
C VAL A 193 36.53 38.27 61.03
N ALA A 194 36.52 38.06 62.36
CA ALA A 194 37.50 38.59 63.28
C ALA A 194 38.84 37.84 63.14
N ARG A 195 39.95 38.59 63.16
CA ARG A 195 41.32 38.06 63.17
C ARG A 195 41.66 37.52 64.56
N ASP A 196 42.22 36.31 64.64
CA ASP A 196 43.57 36.06 65.18
C ASP A 196 43.86 34.59 65.52
N LYS A 197 45.16 34.27 65.38
CA LYS A 197 45.98 33.14 65.90
C LYS A 197 46.31 31.97 64.95
N PRO A 198 47.61 31.61 64.81
CA PRO A 198 48.05 30.46 64.03
C PRO A 198 48.13 29.18 64.88
N VAL A 199 47.68 28.04 64.37
CA VAL A 199 47.95 26.74 64.99
C VAL A 199 48.26 25.65 63.94
N SER A 200 49.46 25.07 64.12
CA SER A 200 50.04 23.79 63.69
C SER A 200 49.46 23.00 62.51
N THR A 201 50.32 22.85 61.50
CA THR A 201 50.27 21.85 60.42
C THR A 201 50.61 20.45 60.95
N THR A 202 49.64 19.53 60.96
CA THR A 202 49.92 18.09 60.96
C THR A 202 49.61 17.54 59.58
N VAL A 203 50.66 17.13 58.86
CA VAL A 203 50.56 16.47 57.55
C VAL A 203 50.01 15.06 57.77
N MET A 204 48.76 14.81 57.38
CA MET A 204 48.26 13.45 57.20
C MET A 204 48.65 12.91 55.82
N PRO A 205 49.00 11.61 55.69
CA PRO A 205 49.53 11.05 54.45
C PRO A 205 48.44 10.94 53.38
N LYS A 206 48.82 11.28 52.14
CA LYS A 206 48.02 11.08 50.91
C LYS A 206 47.64 9.60 50.76
N LYS A 207 46.39 9.24 51.03
CA LYS A 207 45.76 8.09 50.36
C LYS A 207 45.18 8.54 49.03
N ARG A 208 45.93 8.28 47.96
CA ARG A 208 45.43 8.24 46.58
C ARG A 208 44.43 7.08 46.48
N ASN A 209 43.16 7.32 46.80
CA ASN A 209 42.08 6.51 46.25
C ASN A 209 41.53 7.29 45.07
N MET A 210 41.97 6.90 43.87
CA MET A 210 41.33 7.29 42.62
C MET A 210 39.95 6.62 42.63
N TYR A 211 38.93 7.35 43.10
CA TYR A 211 37.60 6.80 43.32
C TYR A 211 36.99 6.35 41.98
N THR A 212 36.69 5.07 41.90
CA THR A 212 35.94 4.44 40.83
C THR A 212 34.56 5.07 40.72
N SER A 213 34.19 5.54 39.54
CA SER A 213 32.79 5.82 39.18
C SER A 213 31.95 4.59 39.56
N THR A 214 31.14 4.69 40.60
CA THR A 214 30.25 3.59 41.00
C THR A 214 29.23 3.36 39.87
N SER A 215 28.99 2.11 39.50
CA SER A 215 28.02 1.77 38.44
C SER A 215 26.61 2.30 38.76
N SER A 216 25.80 2.64 37.76
CA SER A 216 24.39 3.01 37.93
C SER A 216 23.60 1.96 38.72
N TRP A 217 23.98 0.69 38.59
CA TRP A 217 23.43 -0.41 39.39
C TRP A 217 23.73 -0.30 40.88
N HIS A 218 24.92 0.20 41.23
CA HIS A 218 25.30 0.42 42.62
C HIS A 218 24.47 1.54 43.24
N SER A 219 24.29 2.66 42.54
CA SER A 219 23.41 3.75 43.00
C SER A 219 21.95 3.32 43.14
N ALA A 220 21.44 2.52 42.19
CA ALA A 220 20.10 1.93 42.29
C ALA A 220 19.97 1.04 43.53
N LYS A 221 20.95 0.16 43.77
CA LYS A 221 21.00 -0.72 44.93
C LYS A 221 21.12 0.06 46.24
N ASP A 222 21.86 1.17 46.24
CA ASP A 222 22.01 2.04 47.41
C ASP A 222 20.73 2.81 47.73
N ILE A 223 20.02 3.34 46.73
CA ILE A 223 18.68 3.94 46.95
C ILE A 223 17.74 2.88 47.51
N PHE A 224 17.71 1.70 46.89
CA PHE A 224 16.83 0.61 47.31
C PHE A 224 17.12 0.16 48.75
N ARG A 225 18.40 0.05 49.13
CA ARG A 225 18.82 -0.29 50.51
C ARG A 225 18.47 0.79 51.52
N LYS A 226 18.57 2.08 51.16
CA LYS A 226 18.35 3.20 52.09
C LYS A 226 16.88 3.60 52.24
N LYS A 227 16.09 3.52 51.17
CA LYS A 227 14.72 4.08 51.09
C LYS A 227 13.69 3.07 50.56
N GLY A 228 14.06 1.82 50.30
CA GLY A 228 13.16 0.80 49.77
C GLY A 228 12.72 1.06 48.32
N LEU A 229 11.68 0.34 47.88
CA LEU A 229 11.12 0.43 46.53
C LEU A 229 10.48 1.81 46.25
N THR A 230 9.80 2.39 47.23
CA THR A 230 9.20 3.73 47.13
C THR A 230 10.26 4.83 46.99
N GLY A 231 11.48 4.58 47.50
CA GLY A 231 12.63 5.45 47.31
C GLY A 231 13.01 5.68 45.85
N LEU A 232 12.90 4.66 44.99
CA LEU A 232 13.19 4.77 43.55
C LEU A 232 12.15 5.63 42.79
N TYR A 233 10.98 5.82 43.38
CA TYR A 233 9.88 6.64 42.84
C TYR A 233 9.79 8.01 43.53
N SER A 234 10.88 8.46 44.17
CA SER A 234 10.95 9.79 44.78
C SER A 234 10.76 10.90 43.73
N GLY A 235 9.76 11.75 43.94
CA GLY A 235 9.40 12.81 42.99
C GLY A 235 8.53 12.34 41.81
N PHE A 236 7.90 11.17 41.93
CA PHE A 236 7.04 10.61 40.88
C PHE A 236 5.90 11.54 40.45
N SER A 237 5.25 12.26 41.37
CA SER A 237 4.13 13.16 41.03
C SER A 237 4.54 14.25 40.04
N LEU A 238 5.69 14.91 40.27
CA LEU A 238 6.22 15.92 39.34
C LEU A 238 6.67 15.30 38.03
N HIS A 239 7.20 14.07 38.06
CA HIS A 239 7.59 13.37 36.86
C HIS A 239 6.41 12.94 36.00
N LEU A 240 5.34 12.45 36.64
CA LEU A 240 4.08 12.06 36.02
C LEU A 240 3.47 13.26 35.29
N VAL A 241 3.36 14.42 35.97
CA VAL A 241 2.84 15.65 35.35
C VAL A 241 3.71 16.07 34.16
N ARG A 242 5.04 16.08 34.32
CA ARG A 242 5.99 16.44 33.28
C ARG A 242 5.87 15.56 32.03
N ASP A 243 5.84 14.24 32.19
CA ASP A 243 5.77 13.30 31.06
C ASP A 243 4.36 13.27 30.45
N THR A 244 3.30 13.36 31.25
CA THR A 244 1.92 13.42 30.76
C THR A 244 1.71 14.65 29.89
N VAL A 245 2.04 15.85 30.40
CA VAL A 245 1.91 17.11 29.66
C VAL A 245 2.84 17.13 28.45
N GLY A 246 4.09 16.69 28.62
CA GLY A 246 5.06 16.70 27.54
C GLY A 246 4.68 15.81 26.36
N THR A 247 4.19 14.61 26.64
CA THR A 247 3.82 13.65 25.59
C THR A 247 2.49 14.02 24.93
N ALA A 248 1.57 14.65 25.67
CA ALA A 248 0.33 15.21 25.15
C ALA A 248 0.58 16.34 24.14
N VAL A 249 1.45 17.30 24.48
CA VAL A 249 1.85 18.39 23.57
C VAL A 249 2.70 17.86 22.41
N TYR A 250 3.51 16.84 22.63
CA TYR A 250 4.36 16.23 21.60
C TYR A 250 3.52 15.61 20.47
N PHE A 251 2.59 14.71 20.78
CA PHE A 251 1.76 14.06 19.76
C PHE A 251 0.64 14.97 19.23
N GLY A 252 -0.01 15.73 20.10
CA GLY A 252 -1.02 16.72 19.70
C GLY A 252 -0.42 17.78 18.77
N GLY A 253 0.70 18.38 19.17
CA GLY A 253 1.40 19.38 18.36
C GLY A 253 1.91 18.83 17.02
N TYR A 254 2.36 17.56 16.97
CA TYR A 254 2.78 16.93 15.73
C TYR A 254 1.62 16.82 14.73
N GLU A 255 0.50 16.23 15.14
CA GLU A 255 -0.66 15.99 14.28
C GLU A 255 -1.31 17.30 13.85
N THR A 256 -1.39 18.28 14.75
CA THR A 256 -1.89 19.63 14.44
C THR A 256 -0.98 20.35 13.44
N THR A 257 0.33 20.33 13.64
CA THR A 257 1.27 21.00 12.71
C THR A 257 1.25 20.31 11.35
N LYS A 258 1.19 18.98 11.32
CA LYS A 258 1.06 18.21 10.09
C LYS A 258 -0.24 18.56 9.36
N TYR A 259 -1.37 18.64 10.06
CA TYR A 259 -2.66 19.03 9.49
C TYR A 259 -2.60 20.42 8.83
N VAL A 260 -2.02 21.41 9.53
CA VAL A 260 -1.89 22.79 9.05
C VAL A 260 -0.97 22.89 7.84
N LEU A 261 0.21 22.25 7.89
CA LEU A 261 1.17 22.26 6.79
C LEU A 261 0.68 21.49 5.55
N SER A 262 -0.26 20.57 5.73
CA SER A 262 -0.90 19.84 4.63
C SER A 262 -2.07 20.59 3.99
N GLY A 263 -2.48 21.75 4.50
CA GLY A 263 -3.54 22.57 3.88
C GLY A 263 -4.91 21.89 3.78
N GLY A 264 -5.20 20.91 4.65
CA GLY A 264 -6.43 20.11 4.59
C GLY A 264 -6.46 19.03 3.49
N ASP A 265 -5.51 19.07 2.55
CA ASP A 265 -5.48 18.22 1.37
C ASP A 265 -5.03 16.79 1.70
N LYS A 266 -5.79 15.77 1.26
CA LYS A 266 -5.45 14.35 1.53
C LYS A 266 -4.16 13.91 0.83
N ALA A 267 -3.83 14.51 -0.32
CA ALA A 267 -2.65 14.17 -1.12
C ALA A 267 -1.32 14.66 -0.51
N SER A 268 -1.33 15.76 0.27
CA SER A 268 -0.13 16.35 0.86
C SER A 268 0.21 15.79 2.25
N LYS A 269 -0.68 14.98 2.86
CA LYS A 269 -0.54 14.38 4.21
C LYS A 269 0.69 13.48 4.37
N GLY A 270 1.35 13.11 3.27
CA GLY A 270 2.49 12.17 3.23
C GLY A 270 3.85 12.73 2.81
N SER A 271 4.00 14.04 2.56
CA SER A 271 5.30 14.57 2.09
C SER A 271 6.39 14.43 3.17
N PRO A 272 7.57 13.87 2.83
CA PRO A 272 8.72 13.78 3.76
C PRO A 272 9.10 15.14 4.37
N LEU A 273 8.98 16.22 3.59
CA LEU A 273 9.30 17.57 4.06
C LEU A 273 8.31 18.04 5.12
N THR A 274 7.01 17.79 4.91
CA THR A 274 5.95 18.12 5.89
C THR A 274 6.17 17.36 7.19
N GLN A 275 6.51 16.06 7.13
CA GLN A 275 6.79 15.23 8.30
C GLN A 275 8.01 15.75 9.08
N PHE A 276 9.07 16.15 8.36
CA PHE A 276 10.28 16.71 8.95
C PHE A 276 10.02 18.04 9.66
N LEU A 277 9.31 18.97 9.02
CA LEU A 277 8.98 20.28 9.60
C LEU A 277 8.01 20.15 10.78
N ALA A 278 6.95 19.35 10.65
CA ALA A 278 6.00 19.08 11.73
C ALA A 278 6.70 18.45 12.95
N GLY A 279 7.63 17.51 12.71
CA GLY A 279 8.44 16.91 13.77
C GLY A 279 9.31 17.92 14.51
N GLY A 280 9.92 18.88 13.81
CA GLY A 280 10.77 19.90 14.42
C GLY A 280 9.97 20.92 15.24
N ILE A 281 8.86 21.41 14.69
CA ILE A 281 7.97 22.37 15.35
C ILE A 281 7.35 21.76 16.61
N CYS A 282 6.83 20.53 16.55
CA CYS A 282 6.26 19.88 17.73
C CYS A 282 7.31 19.67 18.84
N GLY A 283 8.57 19.40 18.48
CA GLY A 283 9.67 19.28 19.42
C GLY A 283 9.93 20.60 20.17
N ILE A 284 9.94 21.73 19.46
CA ILE A 284 10.07 23.05 20.06
C ILE A 284 8.88 23.36 20.99
N MET A 285 7.65 23.13 20.52
CA MET A 285 6.44 23.36 21.30
C MET A 285 6.41 22.54 22.60
N CYS A 286 6.75 21.26 22.51
CA CYS A 286 6.85 20.35 23.66
C CYS A 286 7.82 20.90 24.71
N TRP A 287 9.04 21.30 24.31
CA TRP A 287 10.02 21.83 25.26
C TRP A 287 9.63 23.20 25.82
N LEU A 288 8.95 24.08 25.08
CA LEU A 288 8.46 25.35 25.62
C LEU A 288 7.47 25.18 26.78
N VAL A 289 6.62 24.15 26.71
CA VAL A 289 5.63 23.83 27.76
C VAL A 289 6.27 23.04 28.91
N VAL A 290 7.15 22.09 28.61
CA VAL A 290 7.70 21.14 29.58
C VAL A 290 8.86 21.70 30.40
N PHE A 291 9.62 22.66 29.85
CA PHE A 291 10.87 23.12 30.45
C PHE A 291 10.73 23.62 31.91
N PRO A 292 9.72 24.42 32.29
CA PRO A 292 9.50 24.81 33.68
C PRO A 292 9.23 23.63 34.62
N LEU A 293 8.44 22.64 34.16
CA LEU A 293 8.13 21.43 34.91
C LEU A 293 9.37 20.55 35.10
N ASP A 294 10.19 20.44 34.06
CA ASP A 294 11.45 19.70 34.09
C ASP A 294 12.46 20.31 35.05
N LEU A 295 12.55 21.65 35.09
CA LEU A 295 13.40 22.39 36.03
C LEU A 295 12.98 22.12 37.49
N VAL A 296 11.70 22.32 37.82
CA VAL A 296 11.19 22.12 39.19
C VAL A 296 11.34 20.65 39.62
N LYS A 297 11.00 19.70 38.74
CA LYS A 297 11.21 18.26 38.97
C LYS A 297 12.67 17.96 39.31
N THR A 298 13.60 18.44 38.49
CA THR A 298 15.04 18.16 38.64
C THR A 298 15.58 18.76 39.94
N LEU A 299 15.16 19.97 40.31
CA LEU A 299 15.56 20.60 41.57
C LEU A 299 15.03 19.83 42.78
N ILE A 300 13.76 19.44 42.79
CA ILE A 300 13.17 18.68 43.90
C ILE A 300 13.79 17.28 44.01
N GLN A 301 14.00 16.57 42.89
CA GLN A 301 14.67 15.27 42.92
C GLN A 301 16.11 15.38 43.43
N LYS A 302 16.81 16.47 43.09
CA LYS A 302 18.14 16.76 43.65
C LYS A 302 18.07 16.98 45.17
N GLU A 303 17.14 17.77 45.67
CA GLU A 303 17.00 18.02 47.12
C GLU A 303 16.70 16.73 47.92
N ILE A 304 15.84 15.84 47.39
CA ILE A 304 15.47 14.58 48.05
C ILE A 304 16.69 13.64 48.23
N LEU A 305 17.70 13.77 47.37
CA LEU A 305 18.92 12.98 47.42
C LEU A 305 19.99 13.58 48.33
N GLN A 306 19.82 14.84 48.77
CA GLN A 306 20.74 15.49 49.69
C GLN A 306 20.38 15.19 51.16
N PRO A 307 21.39 15.13 52.06
CA PRO A 307 21.15 14.93 53.49
C PRO A 307 20.43 16.12 54.15
N ASN A 308 20.67 17.35 53.67
CA ASN A 308 20.03 18.57 54.16
C ASN A 308 19.33 19.32 53.01
N PRO A 309 18.03 19.10 52.78
CA PRO A 309 17.31 19.73 51.68
C PRO A 309 17.08 21.23 51.93
N THR A 310 17.34 22.05 50.92
CA THR A 310 17.11 23.51 50.90
C THR A 310 15.62 23.84 50.73
N TYR A 311 14.91 23.05 49.91
CA TYR A 311 13.47 23.22 49.68
C TYR A 311 12.69 22.10 50.35
N LYS A 312 11.66 22.48 51.13
CA LYS A 312 10.75 21.51 51.75
C LYS A 312 9.84 20.84 50.72
N ASN A 313 9.23 21.65 49.84
CA ASN A 313 8.21 21.20 48.87
C ASN A 313 8.39 21.90 47.51
N ALA A 314 7.79 21.35 46.45
CA ALA A 314 7.79 21.91 45.09
C ALA A 314 7.28 23.37 45.05
N GLN A 315 6.23 23.69 45.81
CA GLN A 315 5.67 25.04 45.89
C GLN A 315 6.67 26.07 46.44
N ALA A 316 7.49 25.68 47.44
CA ALA A 316 8.53 26.55 47.98
C ALA A 316 9.63 26.82 46.96
N CYS A 317 10.00 25.81 46.17
CA CYS A 317 10.95 25.95 45.06
C CYS A 317 10.41 26.88 43.96
N VAL A 318 9.15 26.72 43.56
CA VAL A 318 8.50 27.60 42.56
C VAL A 318 8.45 29.05 43.05
N LYS A 319 8.05 29.27 44.31
CA LYS A 319 8.00 30.61 44.91
C LYS A 319 9.38 31.26 44.97
N ASP A 320 10.42 30.51 45.32
CA ASP A 320 11.81 31.01 45.34
C ASP A 320 12.33 31.39 43.95
N ILE A 321 12.08 30.56 42.92
CA ILE A 321 12.49 30.88 41.54
C ILE A 321 11.78 32.13 41.04
N TYR A 322 10.47 32.22 41.26
CA TYR A 322 9.65 33.34 40.83
C TYR A 322 10.05 34.66 41.51
N THR A 323 10.29 34.63 42.83
CA THR A 323 10.70 35.83 43.58
C THR A 323 12.10 36.33 43.21
N ARG A 324 13.03 35.43 42.81
CA ARG A 324 14.40 35.81 42.45
C ARG A 324 14.57 36.33 41.02
N ASN A 325 13.94 35.68 40.05
CA ASN A 325 14.19 35.93 38.62
C ASN A 325 12.91 36.06 37.78
N GLY A 326 11.74 36.11 38.41
CA GLY A 326 10.45 36.13 37.72
C GLY A 326 10.23 34.91 36.82
N VAL A 327 9.41 35.08 35.79
CA VAL A 327 9.10 34.02 34.80
C VAL A 327 10.34 33.61 33.99
N ALA A 328 11.25 34.55 33.71
CA ALA A 328 12.49 34.28 32.99
C ALA A 328 13.40 33.28 33.72
N GLY A 329 13.32 33.21 35.06
CA GLY A 329 14.02 32.23 35.88
C GLY A 329 13.72 30.77 35.50
N PHE A 330 12.48 30.48 35.09
CA PHE A 330 12.05 29.13 34.71
C PHE A 330 12.58 28.70 33.33
N TYR A 331 12.96 29.65 32.48
CA TYR A 331 13.41 29.41 31.11
C TYR A 331 14.93 29.55 30.91
N ARG A 332 15.68 29.69 32.01
CA ARG A 332 17.14 29.84 31.96
C ARG A 332 17.80 28.59 31.37
N GLY A 333 18.33 28.71 30.15
CA GLY A 333 19.00 27.61 29.43
C GLY A 333 18.16 26.92 28.36
N ILE A 334 16.95 27.43 28.06
CA ILE A 334 16.06 26.83 27.05
C ILE A 334 16.66 26.84 25.63
N THR A 335 17.46 27.84 25.26
CA THR A 335 18.03 27.98 23.90
C THR A 335 18.80 26.74 23.43
N VAL A 336 19.65 26.17 24.30
CA VAL A 336 20.43 24.96 23.98
C VAL A 336 19.51 23.75 23.79
N THR A 337 18.42 23.70 24.55
CA THR A 337 17.42 22.64 24.47
C THR A 337 16.65 22.71 23.16
N LEU A 338 16.26 23.91 22.71
CA LEU A 338 15.52 24.13 21.46
C LEU A 338 16.35 23.84 20.21
N ILE A 339 17.61 24.29 20.18
CA ILE A 339 18.54 24.02 19.05
C ILE A 339 18.71 22.51 18.86
N ARG A 340 18.78 21.75 19.96
CA ARG A 340 18.89 20.30 19.94
C ARG A 340 17.55 19.62 19.58
N ALA A 341 16.44 20.17 20.06
CA ALA A 341 15.11 19.56 19.93
C ALA A 341 14.67 19.45 18.47
N PHE A 342 14.82 20.52 17.69
CA PHE A 342 14.34 20.55 16.30
C PHE A 342 14.89 19.39 15.45
N PRO A 343 16.21 19.22 15.24
CA PRO A 343 16.72 18.19 14.34
C PRO A 343 16.41 16.77 14.81
N ILE A 344 16.47 16.50 16.12
CA ILE A 344 16.18 15.17 16.67
C ILE A 344 14.72 14.79 16.45
N HIS A 345 13.79 15.71 16.72
CA HIS A 345 12.36 15.43 16.60
C HIS A 345 11.89 15.42 15.14
N SER A 346 12.46 16.25 14.28
CA SER A 346 12.28 16.19 12.83
C SER A 346 12.66 14.83 12.25
N LEU A 347 13.86 14.33 12.57
CA LEU A 347 14.32 13.02 12.09
C LEU A 347 13.51 11.87 12.67
N ASN A 348 13.12 11.94 13.95
CA ASN A 348 12.34 10.89 14.60
C ASN A 348 10.99 10.67 13.90
N PHE A 349 10.21 11.73 13.66
CA PHE A 349 8.92 11.58 12.98
C PHE A 349 9.04 11.26 11.49
N LEU A 350 10.03 11.84 10.81
CA LEU A 350 10.31 11.48 9.41
C LEU A 350 10.58 9.98 9.27
N VAL A 351 11.51 9.44 10.07
CA VAL A 351 11.85 8.01 9.99
C VAL A 351 10.68 7.12 10.40
N TYR A 352 9.91 7.51 11.41
CA TYR A 352 8.71 6.78 11.84
C TYR A 352 7.72 6.63 10.68
N GLU A 353 7.33 7.74 10.06
CA GLU A 353 6.35 7.75 8.97
C GLU A 353 6.88 7.03 7.72
N GLN A 354 8.13 7.29 7.32
CA GLN A 354 8.72 6.62 6.16
C GLN A 354 8.87 5.10 6.39
N THR A 355 9.18 4.66 7.61
CA THR A 355 9.22 3.23 7.92
C THR A 355 7.83 2.60 7.86
N LEU A 356 6.79 3.30 8.30
CA LEU A 356 5.41 2.82 8.15
C LEU A 356 5.01 2.69 6.67
N VAL A 357 5.38 3.66 5.83
CA VAL A 357 5.15 3.60 4.38
C VAL A 357 5.89 2.42 3.76
N LEU A 358 7.16 2.21 4.12
CA LEU A 358 7.95 1.06 3.63
C LEU A 358 7.36 -0.29 4.06
N VAL A 359 6.95 -0.42 5.32
CA VAL A 359 6.29 -1.64 5.82
C VAL A 359 4.95 -1.84 5.10
N PHE A 360 4.19 -0.78 4.88
CA PHE A 360 2.95 -0.81 4.12
C PHE A 360 3.17 -1.28 2.67
N LEU A 361 4.14 -0.72 1.95
CA LEU A 361 4.47 -1.11 0.59
C LEU A 361 4.95 -2.56 0.49
N PHE A 362 5.61 -3.06 1.54
CA PHE A 362 6.09 -4.44 1.60
C PHE A 362 4.97 -5.46 1.91
N VAL A 363 3.92 -5.05 2.64
CA VAL A 363 2.84 -5.93 3.12
C VAL A 363 1.57 -5.85 2.25
N VAL A 364 1.13 -4.64 1.87
CA VAL A 364 -0.22 -4.37 1.31
C VAL A 364 -0.26 -4.38 -0.21
N LYS A 365 0.81 -4.86 -0.87
CA LYS A 365 0.72 -5.22 -2.28
C LYS A 365 -0.27 -6.40 -2.43
N MET A 366 -1.54 -6.07 -2.68
CA MET A 366 -2.57 -7.00 -3.19
C MET A 366 -2.28 -7.33 -4.66
N GLU A 367 -1.05 -7.77 -4.91
CA GLU A 367 -0.63 -8.42 -6.13
C GLU A 367 -0.97 -9.90 -5.96
N ILE A 368 -1.74 -10.46 -6.88
CA ILE A 368 -2.14 -11.87 -6.80
C ILE A 368 -1.08 -12.69 -7.53
N SER A 369 -0.27 -13.41 -6.75
CA SER A 369 0.73 -14.35 -7.25
C SER A 369 0.16 -15.75 -7.39
N ARG A 370 0.87 -16.62 -8.13
CA ARG A 370 0.56 -18.05 -8.31
C ARG A 370 0.24 -18.77 -6.99
N GLN A 371 0.97 -18.46 -5.92
CA GLN A 371 0.82 -19.13 -4.63
C GLN A 371 -0.43 -18.66 -3.87
N GLN A 372 -0.80 -17.39 -4.01
CA GLN A 372 -1.94 -16.80 -3.32
C GLN A 372 -3.26 -16.96 -4.11
N PHE A 373 -3.17 -17.24 -5.42
CA PHE A 373 -4.32 -17.28 -6.33
C PHE A 373 -5.42 -18.22 -5.83
N ALA A 374 -5.09 -19.46 -5.46
CA ALA A 374 -6.08 -20.44 -4.98
C ALA A 374 -6.79 -20.01 -3.69
N GLN A 375 -6.09 -19.33 -2.77
CA GLN A 375 -6.65 -18.86 -1.50
C GLN A 375 -7.53 -17.62 -1.70
N LYS A 376 -7.13 -16.73 -2.63
CA LYS A 376 -7.85 -15.48 -2.92
C LYS A 376 -8.99 -15.66 -3.92
N LEU A 377 -9.10 -16.81 -4.58
CA LEU A 377 -10.11 -17.08 -5.61
C LEU A 377 -11.53 -16.82 -5.11
N SER A 378 -11.89 -17.30 -3.92
CA SER A 378 -13.22 -17.05 -3.33
C SER A 378 -13.50 -15.56 -3.07
N ALA A 379 -12.48 -14.78 -2.69
CA ALA A 379 -12.62 -13.34 -2.49
C ALA A 379 -12.80 -12.59 -3.82
N ILE A 380 -12.16 -13.06 -4.89
CA ILE A 380 -12.29 -12.52 -6.25
C ILE A 380 -13.67 -12.83 -6.79
N GLU A 381 -14.12 -14.08 -6.66
CA GLU A 381 -15.46 -14.51 -7.05
C GLU A 381 -16.55 -13.67 -6.37
N LYS A 382 -16.45 -13.51 -5.04
CA LYS A 382 -17.36 -12.64 -4.28
C LYS A 382 -17.33 -11.19 -4.76
N ALA A 383 -16.15 -10.66 -5.10
CA ALA A 383 -16.03 -9.29 -5.61
C ALA A 383 -16.69 -9.12 -6.98
N ILE A 384 -16.55 -10.11 -7.89
CA ILE A 384 -17.20 -10.10 -9.21
C ILE A 384 -18.73 -10.19 -9.06
N GLN A 385 -19.22 -11.15 -8.27
CA GLN A 385 -20.66 -11.38 -8.09
C GLN A 385 -21.38 -10.16 -7.47
N GLU A 386 -20.77 -9.52 -6.47
CA GLU A 386 -21.35 -8.35 -5.79
C GLU A 386 -21.21 -7.03 -6.59
N SER A 387 -20.44 -7.02 -7.68
CA SER A 387 -20.18 -5.80 -8.44
C SER A 387 -21.34 -5.41 -9.35
N ASP A 388 -21.48 -4.10 -9.58
CA ASP A 388 -22.33 -3.54 -10.61
C ASP A 388 -21.58 -3.45 -11.96
N VAL A 389 -20.30 -3.06 -11.90
CA VAL A 389 -19.42 -2.83 -13.05
C VAL A 389 -18.05 -3.43 -12.81
N ILE A 390 -17.47 -4.00 -13.87
CA ILE A 390 -16.11 -4.53 -13.88
C ILE A 390 -15.32 -3.75 -14.92
N ALA A 391 -14.28 -3.05 -14.49
CA ALA A 391 -13.34 -2.41 -15.40
C ALA A 391 -12.09 -3.27 -15.55
N ILE A 392 -11.55 -3.33 -16.77
CA ILE A 392 -10.39 -4.15 -17.12
C ILE A 392 -9.37 -3.32 -17.89
N ASP A 393 -8.11 -3.72 -17.76
CA ASP A 393 -6.99 -3.19 -18.53
C ASP A 393 -5.87 -4.25 -18.56
N THR A 394 -5.04 -4.25 -19.60
CA THR A 394 -3.96 -5.25 -19.73
C THR A 394 -2.62 -4.64 -20.11
N GLU A 395 -1.56 -5.18 -19.51
CA GLU A 395 -0.19 -4.91 -19.95
C GLU A 395 0.28 -6.05 -20.84
N LEU A 396 0.82 -5.69 -21.99
CA LEU A 396 1.19 -6.62 -23.06
C LEU A 396 2.71 -6.74 -23.20
N SER A 397 3.18 -7.92 -23.60
CA SER A 397 4.61 -8.15 -23.89
C SER A 397 5.10 -7.37 -25.13
N GLY A 398 4.18 -6.85 -25.93
CA GLY A 398 4.41 -5.98 -27.07
C GLY A 398 3.10 -5.57 -27.73
N LEU A 399 3.17 -4.57 -28.60
CA LEU A 399 2.04 -3.97 -29.30
C LEU A 399 2.22 -4.01 -30.83
N HIS A 400 3.37 -4.51 -31.32
CA HIS A 400 3.88 -4.18 -32.64
C HIS A 400 2.98 -4.70 -33.77
N ARG A 401 2.61 -3.75 -34.64
CA ARG A 401 2.15 -3.96 -36.00
C ARG A 401 3.38 -4.04 -36.89
N PRO A 402 3.54 -5.04 -37.79
CA PRO A 402 4.62 -5.00 -38.76
C PRO A 402 4.62 -3.65 -39.48
N PHE A 403 5.81 -3.11 -39.80
CA PHE A 403 5.97 -1.81 -40.47
C PHE A 403 5.49 -1.90 -41.93
N THR A 404 4.21 -2.14 -42.15
CA THR A 404 3.58 -2.04 -43.45
C THR A 404 3.36 -0.56 -43.75
N PRO A 405 3.88 -0.03 -44.87
CA PRO A 405 3.63 1.36 -45.32
C PRO A 405 2.16 1.59 -45.74
N VAL A 406 1.30 0.62 -45.48
CA VAL A 406 -0.05 0.44 -45.97
C VAL A 406 -0.97 0.54 -44.76
N ARG A 407 -1.80 1.59 -44.65
CA ARG A 407 -2.89 1.61 -43.67
C ARG A 407 -3.83 0.47 -44.02
N LEU A 408 -4.26 -0.33 -43.03
CA LEU A 408 -5.15 -1.46 -43.31
C LEU A 408 -6.53 -0.95 -43.73
N TYR A 409 -6.98 -1.42 -44.90
CA TYR A 409 -8.05 -0.84 -45.72
C TYR A 409 -9.44 -1.42 -45.45
N SER A 410 -9.54 -2.53 -44.71
CA SER A 410 -10.82 -3.11 -44.31
C SER A 410 -10.82 -3.53 -42.83
N MET A 411 -12.00 -3.63 -42.23
CA MET A 411 -12.16 -4.17 -40.87
C MET A 411 -11.62 -5.60 -40.75
N LYS A 412 -11.69 -6.37 -41.85
CA LYS A 412 -11.13 -7.72 -41.92
C LYS A 412 -9.61 -7.69 -41.81
N ASP A 413 -8.94 -6.80 -42.54
CA ASP A 413 -7.49 -6.66 -42.44
C ASP A 413 -7.06 -6.19 -41.04
N ARG A 414 -7.86 -5.30 -40.43
CA ARG A 414 -7.66 -4.86 -39.04
C ARG A 414 -7.70 -6.03 -38.07
N TYR A 415 -8.70 -6.88 -38.22
CA TYR A 415 -8.84 -8.08 -37.41
C TYR A 415 -7.68 -9.04 -37.62
N VAL A 416 -7.22 -9.26 -38.85
CA VAL A 416 -6.04 -10.10 -39.14
C VAL A 416 -4.80 -9.60 -38.42
N GLU A 417 -4.56 -8.28 -38.41
CA GLU A 417 -3.42 -7.71 -37.68
C GLU A 417 -3.56 -7.88 -36.16
N TYR A 418 -4.76 -7.71 -35.61
CA TYR A 418 -4.99 -7.90 -34.18
C TYR A 418 -4.89 -9.37 -33.80
N LYS A 419 -5.30 -10.28 -34.69
CA LYS A 419 -5.09 -11.72 -34.55
C LYS A 419 -3.61 -12.05 -34.52
N GLU A 420 -2.84 -11.58 -35.49
CA GLU A 420 -1.39 -11.76 -35.55
C GLU A 420 -0.69 -11.19 -34.30
N ALA A 421 -1.15 -10.04 -33.78
CA ALA A 421 -0.65 -9.48 -32.54
C ALA A 421 -0.98 -10.36 -31.33
N SER A 422 -2.21 -10.88 -31.24
CA SER A 422 -2.67 -11.76 -30.14
C SER A 422 -1.94 -13.11 -30.08
N GLU A 423 -1.49 -13.62 -31.22
CA GLU A 423 -0.74 -14.87 -31.32
C GLU A 423 0.74 -14.69 -30.98
N ARG A 424 1.28 -13.47 -31.18
CA ARG A 424 2.70 -13.15 -30.94
C ARG A 424 2.98 -12.66 -29.53
N PHE A 425 2.13 -11.77 -29.02
CA PHE A 425 2.33 -11.11 -27.74
C PHE A 425 1.38 -11.66 -26.68
N LEU A 426 1.79 -11.58 -25.41
CA LEU A 426 1.03 -12.09 -24.28
C LEU A 426 0.56 -10.95 -23.38
N ILE A 427 -0.58 -11.16 -22.75
CA ILE A 427 -0.96 -10.46 -21.52
C ILE A 427 -0.03 -10.96 -20.42
N ILE A 428 0.79 -10.04 -19.89
CA ILE A 428 1.76 -10.31 -18.82
C ILE A 428 1.22 -9.88 -17.46
N GLN A 429 0.36 -8.86 -17.43
CA GLN A 429 -0.38 -8.44 -16.27
C GLN A 429 -1.81 -8.09 -16.67
N PHE A 430 -2.78 -8.58 -15.89
CA PHE A 430 -4.19 -8.27 -16.06
C PHE A 430 -4.67 -7.45 -14.87
N GLY A 431 -5.24 -6.29 -15.16
CA GLY A 431 -5.88 -5.39 -14.22
C GLY A 431 -7.37 -5.60 -14.21
N MET A 432 -7.96 -5.74 -13.02
CA MET A 432 -9.41 -5.81 -12.85
C MET A 432 -9.83 -4.92 -11.69
N CYS A 433 -10.79 -4.03 -11.89
CA CYS A 433 -11.39 -3.26 -10.82
C CYS A 433 -12.89 -3.48 -10.78
N THR A 434 -13.39 -3.88 -9.62
CA THR A 434 -14.83 -4.07 -9.39
C THR A 434 -15.40 -2.85 -8.67
N PHE A 435 -16.57 -2.39 -9.11
CA PHE A 435 -17.29 -1.27 -8.53
C PHE A 435 -18.65 -1.73 -8.01
N LYS A 436 -18.94 -1.42 -6.76
CA LYS A 436 -20.22 -1.75 -6.10
C LYS A 436 -20.83 -0.50 -5.50
N TRP A 437 -22.10 -0.22 -5.79
CA TRP A 437 -22.85 0.81 -5.09
C TRP A 437 -23.15 0.38 -3.65
N ASP A 438 -22.71 1.19 -2.69
CA ASP A 438 -23.01 1.00 -1.28
C ASP A 438 -24.15 1.93 -0.88
N GLN A 439 -25.38 1.39 -0.85
CA GLN A 439 -26.59 2.16 -0.53
C GLN A 439 -26.50 2.94 0.79
N PRO A 440 -26.00 2.36 1.91
CA PRO A 440 -25.97 3.07 3.19
C PRO A 440 -25.02 4.28 3.18
N SER A 441 -23.92 4.22 2.42
CA SER A 441 -22.94 5.31 2.35
C SER A 441 -23.08 6.20 1.12
N GLY A 442 -24.02 5.89 0.22
CA GLY A 442 -24.33 6.70 -0.96
C GLY A 442 -23.17 6.82 -1.96
N ARG A 443 -22.29 5.82 -2.07
CA ARG A 443 -21.07 5.91 -2.89
C ARG A 443 -20.71 4.57 -3.55
N TYR A 444 -19.91 4.62 -4.61
CA TYR A 444 -19.30 3.42 -5.17
C TYR A 444 -18.05 3.02 -4.39
N ILE A 445 -17.92 1.73 -4.10
CA ILE A 445 -16.74 1.12 -3.50
C ILE A 445 -15.96 0.38 -4.59
N ALA A 446 -14.72 0.81 -4.82
CA ALA A 446 -13.82 0.18 -5.79
C ALA A 446 -12.88 -0.85 -5.13
N LYS A 447 -12.73 -2.03 -5.76
CA LYS A 447 -11.76 -3.08 -5.37
C LYS A 447 -10.91 -3.47 -6.59
N PRO A 448 -9.66 -2.96 -6.69
CA PRO A 448 -8.76 -3.27 -7.79
C PRO A 448 -7.86 -4.48 -7.50
N PHE A 449 -7.58 -5.27 -8.53
CA PHE A 449 -6.78 -6.50 -8.50
C PHE A 449 -5.77 -6.47 -9.63
N ASN A 450 -4.53 -6.90 -9.33
CA ASN A 450 -3.47 -7.12 -10.31
C ASN A 450 -3.08 -8.59 -10.35
N PHE A 451 -3.12 -9.17 -11.54
CA PHE A 451 -2.76 -10.57 -11.78
C PHE A 451 -1.53 -10.63 -12.67
N TYR A 452 -0.45 -11.23 -12.18
CA TYR A 452 0.70 -11.57 -13.01
C TYR A 452 0.46 -12.92 -13.68
N ILE A 453 0.61 -13.00 -15.00
CA ILE A 453 0.21 -14.18 -15.77
C ILE A 453 1.39 -14.67 -16.59
N PHE A 454 1.76 -15.95 -16.42
CA PHE A 454 2.91 -16.51 -17.13
C PHE A 454 2.62 -17.93 -17.62
N PRO A 455 2.91 -18.26 -18.89
CA PRO A 455 2.63 -19.58 -19.46
C PRO A 455 3.61 -20.63 -18.90
N THR A 456 3.28 -21.21 -17.75
CA THR A 456 4.12 -22.16 -17.03
C THR A 456 3.36 -23.43 -16.67
N SER A 457 4.00 -24.57 -16.89
CA SER A 457 3.44 -25.87 -16.53
C SER A 457 3.85 -26.25 -15.10
N ILE A 458 2.87 -26.48 -14.22
CA ILE A 458 3.14 -27.05 -12.88
C ILE A 458 3.39 -28.56 -12.96
N THR A 459 2.85 -29.24 -13.97
CA THR A 459 2.91 -30.71 -14.12
C THR A 459 3.93 -31.19 -15.17
N GLY A 460 4.57 -30.27 -15.89
CA GLY A 460 5.67 -30.55 -16.82
C GLY A 460 5.29 -31.32 -18.10
N GLN A 461 4.01 -31.59 -18.40
CA GLN A 461 3.63 -32.42 -19.56
C GLN A 461 2.68 -31.78 -20.59
N VAL A 462 1.80 -30.83 -20.20
CA VAL A 462 0.72 -30.38 -21.11
C VAL A 462 0.96 -29.00 -21.75
N GLN A 463 1.78 -28.14 -21.13
CA GLN A 463 2.02 -26.75 -21.62
C GLN A 463 3.45 -26.51 -22.11
N THR A 464 4.19 -27.55 -22.44
CA THR A 464 5.66 -27.53 -22.48
C THR A 464 6.33 -26.74 -23.62
N ASN A 465 5.62 -25.95 -24.43
CA ASN A 465 6.25 -25.19 -25.53
C ASN A 465 5.47 -23.96 -26.01
N ARG A 466 4.93 -23.12 -25.11
CA ARG A 466 4.39 -21.81 -25.53
C ARG A 466 5.53 -20.85 -25.87
N VAL A 467 5.62 -20.46 -27.14
CA VAL A 467 6.57 -19.46 -27.63
C VAL A 467 5.83 -18.14 -27.80
N PHE A 468 6.42 -17.07 -27.28
CA PHE A 468 5.88 -15.72 -27.43
C PHE A 468 7.00 -14.74 -27.75
N GLN A 469 6.64 -13.56 -28.23
CA GLN A 469 7.54 -12.47 -28.57
C GLN A 469 7.42 -11.34 -27.55
N THR A 470 8.51 -10.58 -27.43
CA THR A 470 8.59 -9.38 -26.59
C THR A 470 9.09 -8.23 -27.42
N GLN A 471 8.48 -7.05 -27.26
CA GLN A 471 8.92 -5.84 -27.92
C GLN A 471 9.77 -4.99 -26.96
N ALA A 472 10.98 -4.63 -27.39
CA ALA A 472 11.91 -3.85 -26.56
C ALA A 472 11.32 -2.51 -26.09
N GLN A 473 10.56 -1.82 -26.94
CA GLN A 473 9.90 -0.56 -26.58
C GLN A 473 8.83 -0.72 -25.49
N ALA A 474 8.05 -1.80 -25.54
CA ALA A 474 7.05 -2.09 -24.51
C ALA A 474 7.72 -2.40 -23.17
N PHE A 475 8.79 -3.20 -23.19
CA PHE A 475 9.55 -3.50 -21.97
C PHE A 475 10.24 -2.26 -21.39
N ASP A 476 10.84 -1.39 -22.22
CA ASP A 476 11.44 -0.13 -21.75
C ASP A 476 10.40 0.79 -21.10
N PHE A 477 9.19 0.87 -21.67
CA PHE A 477 8.08 1.60 -21.06
C PHE A 477 7.69 1.00 -19.70
N LEU A 478 7.46 -0.31 -19.62
CA LEU A 478 7.09 -1.01 -18.39
C LEU A 478 8.17 -0.89 -17.29
N VAL A 479 9.46 -0.95 -17.65
CA VAL A 479 10.56 -0.72 -16.70
C VAL A 479 10.50 0.70 -16.13
N LYS A 480 10.20 1.71 -16.94
CA LYS A 480 10.04 3.10 -16.48
C LYS A 480 8.85 3.25 -15.53
N GLN A 481 7.81 2.44 -15.70
CA GLN A 481 6.66 2.36 -14.79
C GLN A 481 6.90 1.44 -13.58
N SER A 482 8.15 0.98 -13.36
CA SER A 482 8.53 0.11 -12.25
C SER A 482 7.83 -1.27 -12.26
N PHE A 483 7.53 -1.81 -13.44
CA PHE A 483 7.02 -3.16 -13.59
C PHE A 483 8.04 -4.22 -13.15
N ASP A 484 7.60 -5.22 -12.38
CA ASP A 484 8.45 -6.27 -11.83
C ASP A 484 8.41 -7.54 -12.68
N PHE A 485 9.37 -7.66 -13.61
CA PHE A 485 9.51 -8.83 -14.48
C PHE A 485 9.88 -10.10 -13.71
N ASN A 486 10.54 -10.01 -12.54
CA ASN A 486 10.86 -11.18 -11.74
C ASN A 486 9.57 -11.78 -11.16
N LYS A 487 8.67 -10.94 -10.65
CA LYS A 487 7.36 -11.41 -10.18
C LYS A 487 6.56 -12.04 -11.31
N TRP A 488 6.55 -11.43 -12.49
CA TRP A 488 5.88 -11.98 -13.65
C TRP A 488 6.38 -13.41 -13.98
N VAL A 489 7.69 -13.63 -14.11
CA VAL A 489 8.23 -14.94 -14.49
C VAL A 489 8.17 -15.97 -13.36
N TYR A 490 8.65 -15.62 -12.16
CA TYR A 490 8.74 -16.57 -11.04
C TYR A 490 7.39 -16.84 -10.37
N GLN A 491 6.51 -15.85 -10.34
CA GLN A 491 5.25 -15.89 -9.59
C GLN A 491 4.01 -15.76 -10.47
N GLY A 492 4.14 -15.68 -11.80
CA GLY A 492 3.01 -15.58 -12.71
C GLY A 492 2.09 -16.79 -12.61
N ILE A 493 0.80 -16.54 -12.59
CA ILE A 493 -0.27 -17.53 -12.51
C ILE A 493 -0.31 -18.29 -13.85
N PRO A 494 -0.33 -19.63 -13.84
CA PRO A 494 -0.52 -20.42 -15.06
C PRO A 494 -1.93 -20.18 -15.63
N TYR A 495 -2.12 -20.56 -16.88
CA TYR A 495 -3.45 -20.56 -17.49
C TYR A 495 -3.52 -21.67 -18.53
N MET A 496 -4.72 -22.15 -18.82
CA MET A 496 -4.98 -23.20 -19.80
C MET A 496 -6.21 -22.84 -20.61
N THR A 497 -6.19 -23.01 -21.93
CA THR A 497 -7.38 -22.79 -22.78
C THR A 497 -8.41 -23.92 -22.61
N ARG A 498 -9.62 -23.75 -23.14
CA ARG A 498 -10.66 -24.80 -23.07
C ARG A 498 -10.23 -26.09 -23.77
N GLN A 499 -9.59 -25.97 -24.94
CA GLN A 499 -9.06 -27.11 -25.69
C GLN A 499 -7.94 -27.84 -24.93
N GLU A 500 -7.02 -27.09 -24.32
CA GLU A 500 -5.93 -27.68 -23.54
C GLU A 500 -6.45 -28.41 -22.29
N GLU A 501 -7.52 -27.90 -21.68
CA GLU A 501 -8.19 -28.55 -20.55
C GLU A 501 -8.82 -29.89 -20.96
N GLU A 502 -9.53 -29.95 -22.09
CA GLU A 502 -10.11 -31.20 -22.58
C GLU A 502 -9.04 -32.28 -22.77
N VAL A 503 -7.90 -31.91 -23.36
CA VAL A 503 -6.75 -32.80 -23.53
C VAL A 503 -6.17 -33.21 -22.18
N TYR A 504 -6.02 -32.27 -21.24
CA TYR A 504 -5.52 -32.54 -19.89
C TYR A 504 -6.43 -33.52 -19.13
N VAL A 505 -7.74 -33.29 -19.18
CA VAL A 505 -8.75 -34.15 -18.54
C VAL A 505 -8.76 -35.54 -19.17
N ALA A 506 -8.72 -35.65 -20.49
CA ALA A 506 -8.66 -36.95 -21.17
C ALA A 506 -7.39 -37.74 -20.80
N GLN A 507 -6.23 -37.10 -20.75
CA GLN A 507 -4.98 -37.73 -20.32
C GLN A 507 -5.02 -38.15 -18.85
N ALA A 508 -5.64 -37.34 -17.99
CA ALA A 508 -5.74 -37.64 -16.58
C ALA A 508 -6.76 -38.75 -16.28
N GLN A 509 -7.89 -38.79 -16.99
CA GLN A 509 -8.86 -39.90 -16.91
C GLN A 509 -8.22 -41.23 -17.30
N ASN A 510 -7.39 -41.26 -18.35
CA ASN A 510 -6.62 -42.45 -18.72
C ASN A 510 -5.67 -42.91 -17.60
N LYS A 511 -5.04 -41.95 -16.89
CA LYS A 511 -4.20 -42.24 -15.71
C LYS A 511 -5.03 -42.71 -14.51
N LEU A 512 -6.23 -42.13 -14.31
CA LEU A 512 -7.10 -42.44 -13.18
C LEU A 512 -7.68 -43.85 -13.28
N ASN A 513 -8.06 -44.24 -14.51
CA ASN A 513 -8.58 -45.56 -14.86
C ASN A 513 -7.49 -46.65 -14.90
N ASP A 514 -6.22 -46.32 -14.56
CA ASP A 514 -5.07 -47.23 -14.59
C ASP A 514 -4.98 -48.03 -15.92
N VAL A 515 -5.42 -47.42 -17.04
CA VAL A 515 -5.39 -48.01 -18.39
C VAL A 515 -3.94 -47.98 -18.86
N MET A 516 -3.22 -48.98 -18.40
CA MET A 516 -1.79 -49.12 -18.59
C MET A 516 -1.58 -50.31 -19.53
N PRO A 517 -1.22 -50.08 -20.81
CA PRO A 517 -1.15 -51.15 -21.80
C PRO A 517 -0.20 -52.27 -21.36
N ASP A 518 -0.61 -53.48 -21.69
CA ASP A 518 0.13 -54.70 -21.41
C ASP A 518 1.38 -54.76 -22.28
N ILE A 519 2.50 -55.10 -21.66
CA ILE A 519 3.79 -55.22 -22.34
C ILE A 519 3.98 -56.69 -22.71
N PRO A 520 4.50 -57.00 -23.93
CA PRO A 520 4.86 -58.37 -24.28
C PRO A 520 5.92 -58.92 -23.32
N ILE A 521 5.77 -60.20 -22.95
CA ILE A 521 6.70 -60.91 -22.07
C ILE A 521 7.84 -61.44 -22.94
N ASP A 522 9.05 -60.98 -22.66
CA ASP A 522 10.27 -61.48 -23.32
C ASP A 522 10.55 -62.93 -22.91
N ASP A 523 11.07 -63.75 -23.83
CA ASP A 523 11.30 -65.20 -23.62
C ASP A 523 12.14 -65.50 -22.37
N LYS A 524 13.08 -64.61 -22.03
CA LYS A 524 13.99 -64.72 -20.88
C LYS A 524 13.31 -64.54 -19.52
N GLU A 525 12.16 -63.87 -19.48
CA GLU A 525 11.44 -63.53 -18.24
C GLU A 525 10.18 -64.41 -18.04
N VAL A 526 9.92 -65.36 -18.95
CA VAL A 526 8.80 -66.30 -18.87
C VAL A 526 8.88 -67.17 -17.61
N GLU A 527 10.07 -67.68 -17.27
CA GLU A 527 10.28 -68.48 -16.05
C GLU A 527 10.04 -67.67 -14.78
N PHE A 528 10.50 -66.42 -14.76
CA PHE A 528 10.26 -65.49 -13.66
C PHE A 528 8.76 -65.23 -13.47
N MET A 529 8.03 -65.00 -14.57
CA MET A 529 6.59 -64.76 -14.54
C MET A 529 5.80 -65.98 -14.08
N LYS A 530 6.21 -67.19 -14.50
CA LYS A 530 5.63 -68.43 -13.99
C LYS A 530 5.86 -68.56 -12.49
N ALA A 531 7.09 -68.37 -12.02
CA ALA A 531 7.42 -68.44 -10.59
C ALA A 531 6.66 -67.40 -9.74
N ALA A 532 6.50 -66.17 -10.25
CA ALA A 532 5.70 -65.14 -9.60
C ALA A 532 4.21 -65.51 -9.53
N THR A 533 3.66 -66.08 -10.62
CA THR A 533 2.26 -66.52 -10.68
C THR A 533 2.00 -67.66 -9.71
N THR A 534 2.85 -68.69 -9.70
CA THR A 534 2.73 -69.81 -8.76
C THR A 534 2.78 -69.35 -7.30
N LYS A 535 3.61 -68.35 -6.97
CA LYS A 535 3.65 -67.78 -5.61
C LYS A 535 2.35 -67.07 -5.21
N ILE A 536 1.73 -66.33 -6.14
CA ILE A 536 0.45 -65.64 -5.88
C ILE A 536 -0.66 -66.68 -5.69
N GLU A 537 -0.75 -67.66 -6.59
CA GLU A 537 -1.77 -68.72 -6.53
C GLU A 537 -1.63 -69.60 -5.29
N ALA A 538 -0.39 -69.97 -4.91
CA ALA A 538 -0.12 -70.74 -3.70
C ALA A 538 -0.58 -69.99 -2.44
N TRP A 539 -0.31 -68.69 -2.35
CA TRP A 539 -0.76 -67.85 -1.24
C TRP A 539 -2.29 -67.70 -1.21
N LEU A 540 -2.95 -67.58 -2.36
CA LEU A 540 -4.42 -67.54 -2.44
C LEU A 540 -5.09 -68.87 -2.04
N ALA A 541 -4.43 -70.00 -2.27
CA ALA A 541 -4.94 -71.33 -1.96
C ALA A 541 -4.68 -71.79 -0.51
N GLU A 542 -3.78 -71.12 0.21
CA GLU A 542 -3.38 -71.47 1.57
C GLU A 542 -4.47 -71.08 2.59
N LYS A 543 -4.89 -72.03 3.44
CA LYS A 543 -5.98 -71.82 4.41
C LYS A 543 -5.57 -70.96 5.61
N ASP A 544 -4.30 -70.93 5.97
CA ASP A 544 -3.75 -70.14 7.07
C ASP A 544 -2.33 -69.63 6.72
N PRO A 545 -2.23 -68.58 5.87
CA PRO A 545 -0.95 -68.07 5.40
C PRO A 545 -0.15 -67.41 6.53
N GLN A 546 1.17 -67.54 6.47
CA GLN A 546 2.10 -66.93 7.44
C GLN A 546 1.97 -65.38 7.52
N ASP A 547 1.52 -64.75 6.43
CA ASP A 547 1.08 -63.35 6.35
C ASP A 547 -0.26 -63.29 5.59
N PRO A 548 -1.40 -63.13 6.30
CA PRO A 548 -2.73 -63.15 5.69
C PRO A 548 -3.02 -61.92 4.81
N GLU A 549 -2.19 -60.87 4.91
CA GLU A 549 -2.40 -59.61 4.21
C GLU A 549 -1.73 -59.55 2.82
N GLY A 550 -0.62 -60.26 2.58
CA GLY A 550 0.04 -60.24 1.26
C GLY A 550 1.28 -61.13 1.09
N VAL A 551 1.73 -61.27 -0.16
CA VAL A 551 2.91 -62.05 -0.59
C VAL A 551 3.98 -61.16 -1.25
N ASN A 552 5.25 -61.42 -0.95
CA ASN A 552 6.38 -60.66 -1.47
C ASN A 552 7.04 -61.34 -2.69
N ILE A 553 7.22 -60.58 -3.77
CA ILE A 553 7.81 -61.03 -5.03
C ILE A 553 9.05 -60.17 -5.33
N ASN A 554 10.24 -60.77 -5.28
CA ASN A 554 11.49 -60.07 -5.57
C ASN A 554 11.57 -59.69 -7.04
N ALA A 555 11.97 -58.46 -7.32
CA ALA A 555 12.13 -57.95 -8.69
C ALA A 555 13.44 -57.18 -8.79
N LYS A 556 14.32 -57.59 -9.73
CA LYS A 556 15.68 -57.06 -9.85
C LYS A 556 15.77 -55.77 -10.65
N ASN A 557 14.84 -55.55 -11.59
CA ASN A 557 14.84 -54.42 -12.50
C ASN A 557 13.42 -53.82 -12.67
N ALA A 558 13.34 -52.63 -13.27
CA ALA A 558 12.07 -51.93 -13.49
C ALA A 558 11.11 -52.70 -14.42
N TYR A 559 11.65 -53.49 -15.35
CA TYR A 559 10.87 -54.32 -16.28
C TYR A 559 10.15 -55.48 -15.56
N GLN A 560 10.85 -56.26 -14.73
CA GLN A 560 10.25 -57.29 -13.88
C GLN A 560 9.21 -56.71 -12.92
N ARG A 561 9.50 -55.54 -12.34
CA ARG A 561 8.52 -54.82 -11.51
C ARG A 561 7.23 -54.54 -12.28
N ARG A 562 7.37 -54.04 -13.51
CA ARG A 562 6.24 -53.72 -14.41
C ARG A 562 5.44 -54.95 -14.79
N LEU A 563 6.09 -56.08 -15.07
CA LEU A 563 5.41 -57.35 -15.38
C LEU A 563 4.62 -57.89 -14.18
N ILE A 564 5.15 -57.77 -12.95
CA ILE A 564 4.39 -58.15 -11.74
C ILE A 564 3.14 -57.27 -11.58
N TYR A 565 3.24 -55.95 -11.77
CA TYR A 565 2.05 -55.07 -11.77
C TYR A 565 1.03 -55.47 -12.83
N GLN A 566 1.46 -55.91 -14.01
CA GLN A 566 0.57 -56.43 -15.06
C GLN A 566 -0.13 -57.73 -14.65
N GLN A 567 0.59 -58.63 -13.98
CA GLN A 567 0.03 -59.91 -13.58
C GLN A 567 -0.91 -59.83 -12.38
N VAL A 568 -0.58 -59.01 -11.36
CA VAL A 568 -1.46 -58.81 -10.19
C VAL A 568 -2.78 -58.15 -10.59
N ARG A 569 -2.79 -57.27 -11.60
CA ARG A 569 -4.00 -56.63 -12.15
C ARG A 569 -5.03 -57.63 -12.70
N LYS A 570 -4.63 -58.86 -13.04
CA LYS A 570 -5.55 -59.90 -13.54
C LYS A 570 -6.37 -60.57 -12.43
N TYR A 571 -6.00 -60.38 -11.16
CA TYR A 571 -6.68 -60.98 -10.01
C TYR A 571 -7.63 -59.95 -9.36
N PRO A 572 -8.94 -60.22 -9.29
CA PRO A 572 -9.87 -59.32 -8.61
C PRO A 572 -9.59 -59.27 -7.10
N GLY A 573 -9.59 -58.07 -6.51
CA GLY A 573 -9.37 -57.87 -5.07
C GLY A 573 -7.91 -57.85 -4.60
N LEU A 574 -6.93 -57.89 -5.52
CA LEU A 574 -5.51 -57.73 -5.20
C LEU A 574 -4.96 -56.38 -5.71
N THR A 575 -4.02 -55.79 -4.95
CA THR A 575 -3.20 -54.67 -5.40
C THR A 575 -1.72 -54.99 -5.23
N ALA A 576 -0.88 -54.44 -6.10
CA ALA A 576 0.57 -54.51 -5.97
C ALA A 576 1.10 -53.19 -5.37
N VAL A 577 2.00 -53.29 -4.38
CA VAL A 577 2.69 -52.15 -3.76
C VAL A 577 4.19 -52.35 -3.89
N GLY A 578 4.88 -51.36 -4.46
CA GLY A 578 6.33 -51.43 -4.67
C GLY A 578 7.12 -51.13 -3.40
N MET A 579 8.00 -52.04 -3.01
CA MET A 579 8.94 -51.88 -1.89
C MET A 579 10.39 -51.80 -2.42
N PRO A 580 11.37 -51.38 -1.60
CA PRO A 580 12.79 -51.50 -1.95
C PRO A 580 13.16 -52.99 -2.14
N GLY A 581 13.50 -53.38 -3.38
CA GLY A 581 13.95 -54.74 -3.74
C GLY A 581 12.85 -55.76 -4.09
N PHE A 582 11.58 -55.51 -3.77
CA PHE A 582 10.47 -56.44 -4.05
C PHE A 582 9.14 -55.71 -4.26
N ILE A 583 8.12 -56.42 -4.72
CA ILE A 583 6.72 -55.97 -4.81
C ILE A 583 5.88 -56.84 -3.88
N ARG A 584 5.05 -56.23 -3.05
CA ARG A 584 4.07 -56.93 -2.22
C ARG A 584 2.73 -56.96 -2.95
N ALA A 585 2.23 -58.14 -3.27
CA ALA A 585 0.86 -58.33 -3.72
C ALA A 585 0.00 -58.58 -2.48
N GLN A 586 -0.94 -57.69 -2.20
CA GLN A 586 -1.74 -57.72 -0.97
C GLN A 586 -3.23 -57.67 -1.29
N LYS A 587 -4.05 -58.21 -0.38
CA LYS A 587 -5.51 -58.08 -0.47
C LYS A 587 -5.88 -56.62 -0.34
N PHE A 588 -6.80 -56.17 -1.16
CA PHE A 588 -7.28 -54.80 -1.15
C PHE A 588 -8.79 -54.83 -1.03
N THR A 589 -9.32 -54.30 0.08
CA THR A 589 -10.77 -54.30 0.33
C THR A 589 -11.46 -53.30 -0.61
N GLU A 590 -12.73 -53.55 -0.95
CA GLU A 590 -13.52 -52.63 -1.78
C GLU A 590 -13.58 -51.22 -1.17
N LYS A 591 -13.72 -51.13 0.15
CA LYS A 591 -13.69 -49.85 0.88
C LYS A 591 -12.37 -49.09 0.69
N GLN A 592 -11.23 -49.77 0.74
CA GLN A 592 -9.91 -49.15 0.49
C GLN A 592 -9.75 -48.74 -0.99
N HIS A 593 -10.39 -49.44 -1.92
CA HIS A 593 -10.43 -49.08 -3.33
C HIS A 593 -11.25 -47.81 -3.57
N GLU A 594 -12.40 -47.68 -2.92
CA GLU A 594 -13.22 -46.47 -2.94
C GLU A 594 -12.47 -45.27 -2.34
N GLU A 595 -11.87 -45.42 -1.15
CA GLU A 595 -11.11 -44.35 -0.49
C GLU A 595 -9.93 -43.87 -1.36
N ARG A 596 -9.16 -44.81 -1.94
CA ARG A 596 -8.04 -44.46 -2.82
C ARG A 596 -8.49 -43.78 -4.11
N ASN A 597 -9.60 -44.23 -4.70
CA ASN A 597 -10.14 -43.59 -5.90
C ASN A 597 -10.67 -42.20 -5.60
N LYS A 598 -11.29 -42.00 -4.43
CA LYS A 598 -11.70 -40.70 -3.93
C LYS A 598 -10.49 -39.77 -3.76
N GLU A 599 -9.42 -40.22 -3.11
CA GLU A 599 -8.18 -39.43 -2.95
C GLU A 599 -7.53 -39.09 -4.31
N LYS A 600 -7.49 -40.03 -5.25
CA LYS A 600 -7.01 -39.79 -6.62
C LYS A 600 -7.84 -38.70 -7.31
N LEU A 601 -9.16 -38.76 -7.17
CA LEU A 601 -10.10 -37.80 -7.76
C LEU A 601 -9.95 -36.41 -7.13
N GLU A 602 -9.94 -36.31 -5.80
CA GLU A 602 -9.74 -35.04 -5.08
C GLU A 602 -8.40 -34.38 -5.44
N LYS A 603 -7.33 -35.18 -5.54
CA LYS A 603 -6.03 -34.68 -5.99
C LYS A 603 -6.08 -34.19 -7.43
N PHE A 604 -6.74 -34.93 -8.32
CA PHE A 604 -6.90 -34.55 -9.71
C PHE A 604 -7.68 -33.24 -9.86
N GLU A 605 -8.81 -33.07 -9.16
CA GLU A 605 -9.61 -31.84 -9.19
C GLU A 605 -8.81 -30.62 -8.71
N LYS A 606 -7.97 -30.80 -7.68
CA LYS A 606 -7.06 -29.76 -7.17
C LYS A 606 -5.97 -29.40 -8.17
N ASP A 607 -5.35 -30.40 -8.79
CA ASP A 607 -4.31 -30.21 -9.80
C ASP A 607 -4.89 -29.54 -11.06
N LEU A 608 -6.09 -29.96 -11.49
CA LEU A 608 -6.84 -29.37 -12.60
C LEU A 608 -7.16 -27.90 -12.33
N THR A 609 -7.73 -27.60 -11.15
CA THR A 609 -8.04 -26.22 -10.74
C THR A 609 -6.80 -25.32 -10.78
N THR A 610 -5.67 -25.86 -10.35
CA THR A 610 -4.40 -25.14 -10.32
C THR A 610 -3.82 -24.96 -11.73
N ALA A 611 -4.02 -25.92 -12.63
CA ALA A 611 -3.58 -25.88 -14.03
C ALA A 611 -4.41 -24.92 -14.89
N ILE A 612 -5.73 -24.87 -14.70
CA ILE A 612 -6.62 -23.89 -15.34
C ILE A 612 -6.20 -22.47 -14.97
N GLY A 613 -5.85 -22.27 -13.68
CA GLY A 613 -5.27 -21.04 -13.16
C GLY A 613 -6.10 -19.81 -13.50
N PHE A 614 -5.48 -18.82 -14.15
CA PHE A 614 -6.09 -17.51 -14.38
C PHE A 614 -7.35 -17.54 -15.25
N ARG A 615 -7.51 -18.53 -16.15
CA ARG A 615 -8.72 -18.63 -16.99
C ARG A 615 -10.01 -18.66 -16.14
N LYS A 616 -9.97 -19.21 -14.92
CA LYS A 616 -11.12 -19.17 -14.00
C LYS A 616 -11.65 -17.76 -13.77
N VAL A 617 -10.79 -16.74 -13.72
CA VAL A 617 -11.22 -15.35 -13.55
C VAL A 617 -11.97 -14.86 -14.80
N ILE A 618 -11.50 -15.22 -15.99
CA ILE A 618 -12.16 -14.89 -17.25
C ILE A 618 -13.51 -15.59 -17.36
N ASP A 619 -13.58 -16.88 -17.00
CA ASP A 619 -14.83 -17.64 -16.97
C ASP A 619 -15.83 -17.00 -15.98
N MET A 620 -15.39 -16.61 -14.77
CA MET A 620 -16.24 -15.89 -13.79
C MET A 620 -16.73 -14.52 -14.30
N ILE A 621 -15.90 -13.75 -15.01
CA ILE A 621 -16.33 -12.47 -15.60
C ILE A 621 -17.38 -12.74 -16.68
N SER A 622 -17.15 -13.74 -17.54
CA SER A 622 -18.06 -14.13 -18.61
C SER A 622 -19.42 -14.59 -18.07
N GLU A 623 -19.41 -15.49 -17.07
CA GLU A 623 -20.61 -16.04 -16.42
C GLU A 623 -21.41 -14.97 -15.67
N SER A 624 -20.74 -13.92 -15.18
CA SER A 624 -21.41 -12.85 -14.44
C SER A 624 -22.40 -12.04 -15.29
N GLY A 625 -22.19 -11.98 -16.61
CA GLY A 625 -22.98 -11.16 -17.54
C GLY A 625 -22.96 -9.66 -17.27
N LYS A 626 -22.10 -9.19 -16.35
CA LYS A 626 -21.98 -7.80 -15.92
C LYS A 626 -21.39 -6.91 -17.02
N ILE A 627 -21.50 -5.60 -16.83
CA ILE A 627 -20.90 -4.62 -17.74
C ILE A 627 -19.38 -4.66 -17.57
N VAL A 628 -18.68 -4.97 -18.66
CA VAL A 628 -17.22 -4.94 -18.75
C VAL A 628 -16.79 -3.65 -19.43
N VAL A 629 -16.01 -2.84 -18.73
CA VAL A 629 -15.58 -1.52 -19.19
C VAL A 629 -14.08 -1.54 -19.48
N GLY A 630 -13.68 -1.00 -20.61
CA GLY A 630 -12.27 -0.79 -20.96
C GLY A 630 -12.03 0.56 -21.61
N HIS A 631 -10.77 0.83 -21.94
CA HIS A 631 -10.37 2.04 -22.65
C HIS A 631 -9.54 1.65 -23.87
N ASN A 632 -10.05 1.89 -25.08
CA ASN A 632 -9.41 1.41 -26.31
C ASN A 632 -9.22 -0.13 -26.31
N MET A 633 -10.25 -0.85 -25.88
CA MET A 633 -10.15 -2.21 -25.37
C MET A 633 -10.16 -3.32 -26.43
N LEU A 634 -10.23 -2.96 -27.71
CA LEU A 634 -10.37 -3.96 -28.79
C LEU A 634 -9.19 -4.94 -28.82
N LEU A 635 -7.97 -4.44 -28.59
CA LEU A 635 -6.78 -5.30 -28.54
C LEU A 635 -6.78 -6.18 -27.28
N ASP A 636 -7.20 -5.64 -26.13
CA ASP A 636 -7.34 -6.39 -24.88
C ASP A 636 -8.30 -7.56 -25.04
N VAL A 637 -9.46 -7.34 -25.67
CA VAL A 637 -10.46 -8.38 -25.95
C VAL A 637 -9.87 -9.47 -26.84
N CYS A 638 -9.15 -9.10 -27.92
CA CYS A 638 -8.47 -10.07 -28.78
C CYS A 638 -7.48 -10.95 -27.99
N HIS A 639 -6.64 -10.34 -27.16
CA HIS A 639 -5.70 -11.10 -26.33
C HIS A 639 -6.39 -11.95 -25.27
N MET A 640 -7.45 -11.45 -24.62
CA MET A 640 -8.19 -12.21 -23.60
C MET A 640 -8.80 -13.49 -24.18
N ILE A 641 -9.43 -13.38 -25.35
CA ILE A 641 -10.04 -14.54 -26.02
C ILE A 641 -8.93 -15.47 -26.51
N GLY A 642 -7.96 -14.94 -27.27
CA GLY A 642 -6.88 -15.73 -27.87
C GLY A 642 -6.00 -16.46 -26.86
N GLN A 643 -5.73 -15.83 -25.71
CA GLN A 643 -4.84 -16.40 -24.69
C GLN A 643 -5.56 -17.36 -23.73
N PHE A 644 -6.80 -17.05 -23.31
CA PHE A 644 -7.47 -17.78 -22.22
C PHE A 644 -8.62 -18.67 -22.68
N VAL A 645 -9.31 -18.33 -23.76
CA VAL A 645 -10.54 -19.05 -24.18
C VAL A 645 -10.20 -20.06 -25.27
N GLU A 646 -9.92 -19.56 -26.47
CA GLU A 646 -9.61 -20.34 -27.66
C GLU A 646 -8.84 -19.49 -28.67
N PRO A 647 -8.05 -20.10 -29.58
CA PRO A 647 -7.41 -19.37 -30.68
C PRO A 647 -8.42 -18.53 -31.46
N LEU A 648 -8.04 -17.32 -31.86
CA LEU A 648 -8.95 -16.42 -32.54
C LEU A 648 -9.42 -17.01 -33.90
N PRO A 649 -10.72 -16.92 -34.23
CA PRO A 649 -11.27 -17.46 -35.48
C PRO A 649 -10.62 -16.92 -36.75
N GLU A 650 -10.82 -17.59 -37.89
CA GLU A 650 -10.31 -17.09 -39.17
C GLU A 650 -11.12 -15.91 -39.72
N THR A 651 -12.41 -15.86 -39.39
CA THR A 651 -13.31 -14.82 -39.90
C THR A 651 -13.68 -13.80 -38.82
N LEU A 652 -13.87 -12.55 -39.26
CA LEU A 652 -14.32 -11.45 -38.40
C LEU A 652 -15.72 -11.73 -37.80
N GLU A 653 -16.61 -12.37 -38.56
CA GLU A 653 -17.99 -12.65 -38.14
C GLU A 653 -18.04 -13.69 -37.00
N GLU A 654 -17.23 -14.75 -37.11
CA GLU A 654 -17.05 -15.72 -36.03
C GLU A 654 -16.45 -15.06 -34.78
N PHE A 655 -15.46 -14.19 -34.95
CA PHE A 655 -14.87 -13.44 -33.84
C PHE A 655 -15.88 -12.54 -33.13
N LYS A 656 -16.73 -11.83 -33.87
CA LYS A 656 -17.80 -11.01 -33.29
C LYS A 656 -18.79 -11.85 -32.48
N THR A 657 -19.25 -12.95 -33.07
CA THR A 657 -20.17 -13.90 -32.42
C THR A 657 -19.55 -14.47 -31.14
N LEU A 658 -18.27 -14.85 -31.20
CA LEU A 658 -17.52 -15.36 -30.07
C LEU A 658 -17.36 -14.32 -28.96
N SER A 659 -16.95 -13.10 -29.32
CA SER A 659 -16.72 -12.01 -28.38
C SER A 659 -18.02 -11.62 -27.66
N HIS A 660 -19.13 -11.50 -28.40
CA HIS A 660 -20.43 -11.17 -27.82
C HIS A 660 -20.98 -12.29 -26.93
N ARG A 661 -20.69 -13.55 -27.25
CA ARG A 661 -21.05 -14.71 -26.41
C ARG A 661 -20.29 -14.70 -25.08
N ILE A 662 -19.00 -14.35 -25.09
CA ILE A 662 -18.17 -14.36 -23.88
C ILE A 662 -18.45 -13.10 -23.03
N PHE A 663 -18.51 -11.94 -23.67
CA PHE A 663 -18.73 -10.64 -23.04
C PHE A 663 -19.98 -9.98 -23.66
N PRO A 664 -21.17 -10.19 -23.08
CA PRO A 664 -22.42 -9.72 -23.67
C PRO A 664 -22.61 -8.20 -23.59
N ASN A 665 -21.95 -7.55 -22.62
CA ASN A 665 -22.08 -6.12 -22.34
C ASN A 665 -20.69 -5.49 -22.19
N MET A 666 -20.15 -4.96 -23.28
CA MET A 666 -18.85 -4.26 -23.28
C MET A 666 -19.01 -2.78 -23.56
N ILE A 667 -18.30 -1.93 -22.82
CA ILE A 667 -18.27 -0.49 -23.05
C ILE A 667 -16.84 0.02 -23.12
N ASP A 668 -16.50 0.66 -24.24
CA ASP A 668 -15.23 1.34 -24.40
C ASP A 668 -15.38 2.84 -24.11
N THR A 669 -14.73 3.31 -23.04
CA THR A 669 -14.77 4.72 -22.62
C THR A 669 -14.22 5.68 -23.67
N LYS A 670 -13.25 5.24 -24.49
CA LYS A 670 -12.71 6.07 -25.57
C LYS A 670 -13.75 6.26 -26.68
N ASN A 671 -14.45 5.18 -27.04
CA ASN A 671 -15.53 5.24 -28.00
C ASN A 671 -16.70 6.09 -27.48
N MET A 672 -17.06 5.93 -26.20
CA MET A 672 -18.09 6.72 -25.53
C MET A 672 -17.85 8.22 -25.69
N CYS A 673 -16.63 8.69 -25.43
CA CYS A 673 -16.28 10.11 -25.58
C CYS A 673 -16.32 10.61 -27.03
N SER A 674 -16.07 9.74 -28.01
CA SER A 674 -16.03 10.10 -29.43
C SER A 674 -17.40 10.00 -30.12
N SER A 675 -18.23 9.05 -29.72
CA SER A 675 -19.53 8.76 -30.32
C SER A 675 -20.64 9.69 -29.82
N GLU A 676 -20.62 10.03 -28.52
CA GLU A 676 -21.71 10.82 -27.93
C GLU A 676 -21.48 12.34 -28.16
N PRO A 677 -22.42 13.06 -28.83
CA PRO A 677 -22.26 14.47 -29.16
C PRO A 677 -21.98 15.37 -27.95
N GLU A 678 -22.63 15.09 -26.82
CA GLU A 678 -22.51 15.85 -25.58
C GLU A 678 -21.08 15.76 -25.03
N LEU A 679 -20.48 14.57 -25.06
CA LEU A 679 -19.11 14.35 -24.61
C LEU A 679 -18.09 14.86 -25.64
N ARG A 680 -18.35 14.65 -26.93
CA ARG A 680 -17.49 15.13 -28.01
C ARG A 680 -17.31 16.65 -27.98
N SER A 681 -18.35 17.38 -27.56
CA SER A 681 -18.27 18.84 -27.41
C SER A 681 -17.29 19.28 -26.30
N VAL A 682 -17.11 18.46 -25.26
CA VAL A 682 -16.24 18.76 -24.11
C VAL A 682 -14.81 18.28 -24.34
N PHE A 683 -14.63 17.04 -24.80
CA PHE A 683 -13.31 16.40 -24.89
C PHE A 683 -12.63 16.59 -26.25
N GLY A 684 -13.39 16.93 -27.31
CA GLY A 684 -12.86 17.12 -28.65
C GLY A 684 -12.10 15.90 -29.16
N THR A 685 -10.84 16.10 -29.57
CA THR A 685 -9.93 15.03 -30.05
C THR A 685 -9.08 14.41 -28.95
N SER A 686 -9.14 14.92 -27.71
CA SER A 686 -8.25 14.51 -26.62
C SER A 686 -8.92 13.43 -25.76
N THR A 687 -8.93 12.20 -26.26
CA THR A 687 -9.57 11.03 -25.61
C THR A 687 -8.58 10.06 -24.98
N ALA A 688 -7.38 10.52 -24.60
CA ALA A 688 -6.42 9.71 -23.84
C ALA A 688 -6.88 9.55 -22.39
N LEU A 689 -6.72 8.36 -21.81
CA LEU A 689 -7.19 8.05 -20.45
C LEU A 689 -6.69 9.03 -19.39
N GLU A 690 -5.42 9.44 -19.45
CA GLU A 690 -4.84 10.41 -18.51
C GLU A 690 -5.52 11.79 -18.59
N GLN A 691 -5.87 12.23 -19.80
CA GLN A 691 -6.60 13.48 -20.00
C GLN A 691 -8.04 13.36 -19.51
N LEU A 692 -8.73 12.26 -19.84
CA LEU A 692 -10.09 12.00 -19.37
C LEU A 692 -10.16 12.00 -17.84
N ARG A 693 -9.15 11.43 -17.18
CA ARG A 693 -9.01 11.49 -15.72
C ARG A 693 -8.93 12.93 -15.21
N PHE A 694 -8.12 13.78 -15.82
CA PHE A 694 -7.96 15.17 -15.37
C PHE A 694 -9.27 15.96 -15.53
N GLU A 695 -9.92 15.80 -16.68
CA GLU A 695 -11.16 16.49 -17.01
C GLU A 695 -12.34 16.05 -16.13
N THR A 696 -12.46 14.74 -15.85
CA THR A 696 -13.50 14.18 -14.98
C THR A 696 -13.30 14.47 -13.49
N ASN A 697 -12.26 15.20 -13.09
CA ASN A 697 -12.11 15.71 -11.72
C ASN A 697 -12.71 17.10 -11.52
N LYS A 698 -13.18 17.77 -12.58
CA LYS A 698 -13.88 19.05 -12.48
C LYS A 698 -15.25 18.87 -11.80
N GLU A 699 -15.79 19.92 -11.20
CA GLU A 699 -17.05 19.89 -10.44
C GLU A 699 -18.24 19.35 -11.24
N ALA A 700 -18.26 19.57 -12.56
CA ALA A 700 -19.26 19.04 -13.47
C ALA A 700 -19.37 17.49 -13.45
N TYR A 701 -18.32 16.80 -13.02
CA TYR A 701 -18.20 15.34 -12.94
C TYR A 701 -18.01 14.84 -11.50
N SER A 702 -18.41 15.64 -10.51
CA SER A 702 -18.29 15.32 -9.07
C SER A 702 -19.15 14.13 -8.64
N ASN A 703 -20.21 13.81 -9.41
CA ASN A 703 -21.09 12.67 -9.20
C ASN A 703 -20.75 11.53 -10.20
N PRO A 704 -20.68 10.26 -9.78
CA PRO A 704 -20.83 9.76 -8.42
C PRO A 704 -19.52 9.81 -7.62
N ARG A 705 -19.64 9.84 -6.29
CA ARG A 705 -18.49 9.67 -5.39
C ARG A 705 -18.03 8.21 -5.41
N ILE A 706 -16.72 8.02 -5.60
CA ILE A 706 -16.07 6.72 -5.70
C ILE A 706 -14.97 6.66 -4.64
N ASP A 707 -15.14 5.79 -3.65
CA ASP A 707 -14.16 5.56 -2.60
C ASP A 707 -13.50 4.17 -2.80
N MET A 708 -12.23 4.05 -2.42
CA MET A 708 -11.51 2.79 -2.47
C MET A 708 -11.85 1.94 -1.25
N HIS A 709 -12.03 0.63 -1.43
CA HIS A 709 -12.27 -0.27 -0.30
C HIS A 709 -11.07 -0.21 0.68
N PRO A 710 -11.30 -0.17 2.02
CA PRO A 710 -10.22 0.01 3.01
C PRO A 710 -9.09 -1.02 2.97
N ALA A 711 -9.36 -2.21 2.43
CA ALA A 711 -8.37 -3.27 2.22
C ALA A 711 -7.44 -3.04 1.00
N PHE A 712 -7.70 -2.01 0.19
CA PHE A 712 -6.97 -1.69 -1.04
C PHE A 712 -6.41 -0.26 -1.07
N PRO A 713 -5.81 0.31 -0.01
CA PRO A 713 -5.52 1.75 0.04
C PRO A 713 -4.35 2.20 -0.86
N ARG A 714 -3.77 1.31 -1.67
CA ARG A 714 -2.54 1.55 -2.46
C ARG A 714 -2.67 2.78 -3.39
N TYR A 715 -3.78 2.89 -4.12
CA TYR A 715 -3.98 3.97 -5.07
C TYR A 715 -4.53 5.27 -4.45
N LEU A 716 -4.63 5.34 -3.12
CA LEU A 716 -4.96 6.60 -2.43
C LEU A 716 -3.75 7.54 -2.34
N THR A 717 -2.53 7.02 -2.45
CA THR A 717 -1.28 7.78 -2.22
C THR A 717 -0.29 7.71 -3.37
N GLU A 718 -0.31 6.64 -4.19
CA GLU A 718 0.64 6.44 -5.28
C GLU A 718 -0.09 6.42 -6.63
N MET A 719 0.40 7.22 -7.59
CA MET A 719 0.05 7.08 -9.00
C MET A 719 1.04 6.09 -9.62
N ALA A 720 0.58 4.87 -9.90
CA ALA A 720 1.38 3.86 -10.59
C ALA A 720 0.66 3.51 -11.90
N HIS A 721 1.35 3.65 -13.04
CA HIS A 721 0.87 3.13 -14.32
C HIS A 721 1.05 1.60 -14.29
N GLU A 722 0.05 0.91 -13.75
CA GLU A 722 -0.07 -0.54 -13.75
C GLU A 722 -1.52 -0.91 -14.09
N ALA A 723 -1.74 -2.11 -14.67
CA ALA A 723 -3.04 -2.50 -15.21
C ALA A 723 -4.21 -2.28 -14.23
N GLY A 724 -4.05 -2.65 -12.96
CA GLY A 724 -5.09 -2.51 -11.95
C GLY A 724 -5.45 -1.05 -11.61
N TYR A 725 -4.49 -0.14 -11.74
CA TYR A 725 -4.73 1.30 -11.58
C TYR A 725 -5.46 1.86 -12.79
N ASP A 726 -5.02 1.52 -14.00
CA ASP A 726 -5.65 1.99 -15.23
C ASP A 726 -7.07 1.43 -15.40
N ALA A 727 -7.32 0.18 -14.95
CA ALA A 727 -8.65 -0.37 -14.80
C ALA A 727 -9.51 0.42 -13.79
N PHE A 728 -8.96 0.77 -12.62
CA PHE A 728 -9.68 1.61 -11.65
C PHE A 728 -10.00 2.99 -12.23
N MET A 729 -9.05 3.63 -12.91
CA MET A 729 -9.26 4.93 -13.53
C MET A 729 -10.32 4.86 -14.63
N THR A 730 -10.26 3.84 -15.47
CA THR A 730 -11.22 3.59 -16.56
C THR A 730 -12.65 3.42 -16.03
N GLY A 731 -12.84 2.59 -14.99
CA GLY A 731 -14.15 2.41 -14.37
C GLY A 731 -14.67 3.67 -13.67
N ALA A 732 -13.79 4.44 -13.03
CA ALA A 732 -14.16 5.70 -12.40
C ALA A 732 -14.59 6.77 -13.42
N VAL A 733 -13.83 6.88 -14.52
CA VAL A 733 -14.18 7.76 -15.66
C VAL A 733 -15.52 7.35 -16.24
N PHE A 734 -15.75 6.06 -16.50
CA PHE A 734 -17.02 5.55 -17.00
C PHE A 734 -18.21 5.98 -16.13
N LEU A 735 -18.18 5.71 -14.82
CA LEU A 735 -19.29 6.04 -13.92
C LEU A 735 -19.61 7.54 -13.92
N LYS A 736 -18.58 8.39 -13.93
CA LYS A 736 -18.73 9.85 -13.99
C LYS A 736 -19.28 10.34 -15.33
N LEU A 737 -18.79 9.80 -16.44
CA LEU A 737 -19.27 10.14 -17.78
C LEU A 737 -20.73 9.70 -17.98
N THR A 738 -21.11 8.52 -17.48
CA THR A 738 -22.50 8.06 -17.52
C THR A 738 -23.40 8.95 -16.70
N SER A 739 -23.00 9.35 -15.49
CA SER A 739 -23.78 10.29 -14.68
C SER A 739 -23.94 11.64 -15.36
N TYR A 740 -22.90 12.13 -16.06
CA TYR A 740 -22.96 13.38 -16.80
C TYR A 740 -23.91 13.29 -18.00
N LEU A 741 -23.86 12.19 -18.76
CA LEU A 741 -24.78 11.95 -19.88
C LEU A 741 -26.24 11.87 -19.40
N ASP A 742 -26.50 11.17 -18.29
CA ASP A 742 -27.84 11.09 -17.71
C ASP A 742 -28.34 12.48 -17.27
N LYS A 743 -27.45 13.30 -16.69
CA LYS A 743 -27.76 14.70 -16.35
C LYS A 743 -28.10 15.55 -17.58
N CYS A 744 -27.37 15.38 -18.69
CA CYS A 744 -27.65 16.11 -19.93
C CYS A 744 -28.97 15.69 -20.59
N ARG A 745 -29.31 14.40 -20.54
CA ARG A 745 -30.48 13.83 -21.22
C ARG A 745 -31.75 13.89 -20.38
N ASN A 746 -31.61 13.76 -19.07
CA ASN A 746 -32.69 13.71 -18.08
C ASN A 746 -32.43 14.74 -16.95
N PRO A 747 -32.47 16.05 -17.25
CA PRO A 747 -32.15 17.09 -16.26
C PRO A 747 -33.09 17.07 -15.05
N GLU A 748 -34.33 16.58 -15.21
CA GLU A 748 -35.33 16.46 -14.14
C GLU A 748 -34.90 15.53 -13.00
N LYS A 749 -34.03 14.53 -13.27
CA LYS A 749 -33.49 13.62 -12.24
C LYS A 749 -32.47 14.31 -11.32
N PHE A 750 -31.91 15.43 -11.75
CA PHE A 750 -30.85 16.16 -11.06
C PHE A 750 -31.31 17.59 -10.80
N PRO A 751 -32.20 17.83 -9.81
CA PRO A 751 -32.65 19.18 -9.51
C PRO A 751 -31.43 20.07 -9.25
N GLU A 752 -31.31 21.16 -9.99
CA GLU A 752 -30.35 22.21 -9.65
C GLU A 752 -30.64 22.63 -8.21
N LYS A 753 -29.60 22.74 -7.39
CA LYS A 753 -29.74 23.46 -6.13
C LYS A 753 -30.20 24.85 -6.54
N VAL A 754 -31.46 25.17 -6.27
CA VAL A 754 -31.93 26.56 -6.27
C VAL A 754 -30.95 27.29 -5.38
N GLU A 755 -30.26 28.28 -5.92
CA GLU A 755 -29.55 29.26 -5.12
C GLU A 755 -30.62 29.91 -4.24
N GLU A 756 -30.83 29.37 -3.04
CA GLU A 756 -31.35 30.18 -1.95
C GLU A 756 -30.28 31.24 -1.73
N GLU A 757 -30.55 32.44 -2.24
CA GLU A 757 -29.86 33.66 -1.84
C GLU A 757 -29.66 33.59 -0.33
N GLU A 758 -28.41 33.49 0.11
CA GLU A 758 -28.03 33.65 1.49
C GLU A 758 -28.53 35.04 1.93
N LYS A 759 -29.73 35.08 2.51
CA LYS A 759 -30.08 36.15 3.43
C LYS A 759 -29.19 35.94 4.64
N GLU A 760 -28.06 36.62 4.63
CA GLU A 760 -27.32 36.99 5.83
C GLU A 760 -28.31 37.63 6.81
N GLU A 761 -28.89 36.84 7.71
CA GLU A 761 -29.39 37.39 8.95
C GLU A 761 -28.17 37.83 9.75
N GLU A 762 -27.96 39.14 9.80
CA GLU A 762 -27.08 39.82 10.73
C GLU A 762 -27.29 39.29 12.15
N VAL A 763 -26.52 38.29 12.56
CA VAL A 763 -26.26 38.06 13.98
C VAL A 763 -25.38 39.21 14.44
N LYS A 764 -26.04 40.29 14.83
CA LYS A 764 -25.46 41.51 15.39
C LYS A 764 -24.32 41.16 16.33
N ALA A 765 -23.12 41.63 15.97
CA ALA A 765 -21.98 41.68 16.84
C ALA A 765 -22.41 42.32 18.18
N ARG A 766 -22.43 41.52 19.24
CA ARG A 766 -22.54 42.02 20.61
C ARG A 766 -21.24 42.80 20.87
N LYS A 767 -21.31 44.13 20.77
CA LYS A 767 -20.21 45.02 21.17
C LYS A 767 -20.01 44.87 22.66
N VAL A 768 -18.78 44.61 23.06
CA VAL A 768 -18.33 44.65 24.45
C VAL A 768 -17.30 45.77 24.53
N ASP A 769 -17.56 46.76 25.37
CA ASP A 769 -16.71 47.95 25.53
C ASP A 769 -15.61 47.73 26.58
N ALA A 770 -14.63 48.63 26.60
CA ALA A 770 -13.28 48.39 27.09
C ALA A 770 -13.04 48.39 28.63
N ASP A 771 -14.04 48.56 29.51
CA ASP A 771 -13.80 48.88 30.94
C ASP A 771 -14.51 48.00 32.01
N GLY A 772 -15.04 46.82 31.68
CA GLY A 772 -15.37 45.78 32.68
C GLY A 772 -16.66 45.96 33.52
N TRP A 773 -17.21 44.79 33.88
CA TRP A 773 -18.35 44.45 34.75
C TRP A 773 -19.77 44.29 34.14
N ASP A 774 -20.22 43.04 34.35
CA ASP A 774 -21.52 42.33 34.27
C ASP A 774 -22.80 43.06 34.67
N ILE A 775 -23.95 42.57 34.13
CA ILE A 775 -25.30 42.50 34.73
C ILE A 775 -26.02 41.32 34.02
N THR A 776 -26.11 40.10 34.60
CA THR A 776 -27.25 39.51 35.37
C THR A 776 -28.58 39.52 34.61
N ASP A 777 -29.55 38.62 34.75
CA ASP A 777 -29.82 37.34 35.44
C ASP A 777 -31.18 36.86 34.83
N ASP A 778 -31.70 35.75 35.36
CA ASP A 778 -33.11 35.32 35.36
C ASP A 778 -33.54 34.23 34.35
N GLU A 779 -33.48 33.00 34.86
CA GLU A 779 -34.58 32.04 35.05
C GLU A 779 -35.75 32.01 34.03
N GLU A 780 -36.03 30.83 33.47
CA GLU A 780 -37.23 30.03 33.82
C GLU A 780 -37.23 28.66 33.12
N GLU A 781 -37.54 27.63 33.90
CA GLU A 781 -37.90 26.27 33.48
C GLU A 781 -39.24 26.28 32.74
N GLU A 782 -39.44 25.38 31.76
CA GLU A 782 -40.58 24.46 31.86
C GLU A 782 -40.42 23.24 30.95
N ALA A 783 -40.77 22.10 31.54
CA ALA A 783 -40.67 20.77 31.00
C ALA A 783 -41.83 20.45 30.05
N ALA A 784 -41.52 19.78 28.94
CA ALA A 784 -42.49 18.95 28.22
C ALA A 784 -41.85 17.59 27.96
N GLU A 785 -42.14 16.64 28.84
CA GLU A 785 -41.98 15.21 28.57
C GLU A 785 -42.97 14.79 27.47
N SER A 786 -42.45 14.27 26.36
CA SER A 786 -43.21 13.32 25.55
C SER A 786 -42.27 12.26 24.99
N ALA A 787 -42.37 11.08 25.60
CA ALA A 787 -41.91 9.76 25.18
C ALA A 787 -41.30 9.66 23.77
N TRP A 788 -39.97 9.46 23.72
CA TRP A 788 -39.30 8.96 22.53
C TRP A 788 -39.24 7.45 22.60
N ASN A 789 -40.12 6.81 21.83
CA ASN A 789 -39.99 5.41 21.46
C ASN A 789 -38.62 5.20 20.80
N ILE A 790 -37.89 4.22 21.30
CA ILE A 790 -36.67 3.69 20.69
C ILE A 790 -37.12 2.82 19.53
N ASP A 791 -37.11 3.38 18.32
CA ASP A 791 -37.00 2.61 17.09
C ASP A 791 -35.66 3.01 16.44
N GLU A 792 -34.83 2.00 16.18
CA GLU A 792 -33.55 2.11 15.49
C GLU A 792 -33.74 2.75 14.12
N VAL A 793 -33.50 4.04 14.01
CA VAL A 793 -33.27 4.69 12.71
C VAL A 793 -31.77 4.91 12.61
N GLU A 794 -31.08 4.01 11.89
CA GLU A 794 -29.75 4.31 11.38
C GLU A 794 -29.83 5.64 10.62
N GLU A 795 -29.21 6.70 11.14
CA GLU A 795 -29.10 7.97 10.41
C GLU A 795 -28.24 7.74 9.15
N VAL A 796 -28.93 7.53 8.04
CA VAL A 796 -28.35 7.43 6.69
C VAL A 796 -27.82 8.80 6.30
N TYR A 797 -26.51 9.02 6.44
CA TYR A 797 -25.86 10.21 5.87
C TYR A 797 -25.81 10.09 4.34
N ASN A 798 -26.82 10.63 3.66
CA ASN A 798 -26.80 10.81 2.21
C ASN A 798 -25.93 12.02 1.85
N TYR A 799 -24.74 11.79 1.29
CA TYR A 799 -23.82 12.85 0.84
C TYR A 799 -24.28 13.58 -0.45
N GLY A 800 -25.51 13.36 -0.92
CA GLY A 800 -26.07 14.03 -2.10
C GLY A 800 -25.56 13.45 -3.43
N THR A 801 -25.05 12.22 -3.44
CA THR A 801 -24.57 11.52 -4.64
C THR A 801 -25.58 10.48 -5.11
N THR A 802 -25.78 10.40 -6.43
CA THR A 802 -26.82 9.56 -7.04
C THR A 802 -26.18 8.28 -7.58
N ARG A 803 -26.86 7.14 -7.39
CA ARG A 803 -26.48 5.90 -8.07
C ARG A 803 -26.60 6.12 -9.57
N VAL A 804 -25.67 5.57 -10.35
CA VAL A 804 -25.77 5.58 -11.80
C VAL A 804 -26.74 4.47 -12.22
N ASP A 805 -27.79 4.85 -12.95
CA ASP A 805 -28.73 3.92 -13.55
C ASP A 805 -28.05 3.21 -14.73
N LEU A 806 -27.55 2.01 -14.48
CA LEU A 806 -26.90 1.18 -15.51
C LEU A 806 -27.91 0.30 -16.25
N VAL A 807 -29.05 0.01 -15.60
CA VAL A 807 -30.08 -0.92 -16.05
C VAL A 807 -31.44 -0.31 -15.72
N ASN A 808 -32.35 -0.31 -16.69
CA ASN A 808 -33.74 0.10 -16.53
C ASN A 808 -34.50 -0.86 -15.58
N ALA A 809 -35.69 -0.45 -15.13
CA ALA A 809 -36.57 -1.25 -14.26
C ALA A 809 -36.87 -2.68 -14.77
N ASP A 810 -36.83 -2.88 -16.09
CA ASP A 810 -37.06 -4.18 -16.75
C ASP A 810 -35.80 -5.08 -16.79
N GLY A 811 -34.70 -4.68 -16.16
CA GLY A 811 -33.45 -5.45 -16.18
C GLY A 811 -32.66 -5.33 -17.49
N LYS A 812 -33.03 -4.41 -18.39
CA LYS A 812 -32.32 -4.11 -19.65
C LYS A 812 -31.41 -2.90 -19.51
N MET A 813 -30.30 -2.89 -20.26
CA MET A 813 -29.35 -1.77 -20.29
C MET A 813 -30.06 -0.40 -20.40
N ASP A 814 -29.62 0.57 -19.61
CA ASP A 814 -30.19 1.92 -19.62
C ASP A 814 -30.13 2.56 -21.01
N ASN A 815 -31.12 3.40 -21.33
CA ASN A 815 -31.22 4.08 -22.61
C ASN A 815 -30.01 4.98 -22.91
N VAL A 816 -29.38 5.54 -21.88
CA VAL A 816 -28.16 6.35 -21.99
C VAL A 816 -26.99 5.53 -22.55
N LEU A 817 -26.90 4.24 -22.17
CA LEU A 817 -25.79 3.36 -22.53
C LEU A 817 -26.06 2.49 -23.78
N LYS A 818 -27.32 2.42 -24.21
CA LYS A 818 -27.76 1.53 -25.30
C LYS A 818 -27.01 1.74 -26.62
N ASN A 819 -26.66 2.99 -26.96
CA ASN A 819 -26.00 3.32 -28.22
C ASN A 819 -24.51 2.98 -28.26
N ILE A 820 -23.87 2.88 -27.09
CA ILE A 820 -22.42 2.61 -26.93
C ILE A 820 -22.11 1.16 -26.54
N ASN A 821 -23.13 0.40 -26.12
CA ASN A 821 -22.96 -1.00 -25.73
C ASN A 821 -22.42 -1.83 -26.91
N ASN A 822 -21.44 -2.69 -26.61
CA ASN A 822 -20.77 -3.58 -27.56
C ASN A 822 -20.10 -2.85 -28.74
N LYS A 823 -19.59 -1.64 -28.49
CA LYS A 823 -18.81 -0.87 -29.45
C LYS A 823 -17.47 -0.46 -28.87
N ALA A 824 -16.38 -0.80 -29.56
CA ALA A 824 -15.01 -0.47 -29.16
C ALA A 824 -14.41 0.64 -30.03
N ALA A 825 -13.47 1.40 -29.46
CA ALA A 825 -12.76 2.42 -30.21
C ALA A 825 -11.80 1.78 -31.21
N ILE A 826 -11.68 2.42 -32.37
CA ILE A 826 -10.72 2.02 -33.41
C ILE A 826 -9.86 3.23 -33.78
N VAL A 827 -8.57 2.98 -34.00
CA VAL A 827 -7.57 4.05 -34.16
C VAL A 827 -6.93 3.94 -35.55
N ARG A 828 -6.81 5.09 -36.24
CA ARG A 828 -6.21 5.22 -37.59
C ARG A 828 -6.99 4.47 -38.69
N THR A 829 -8.32 4.56 -38.68
CA THR A 829 -9.20 3.93 -39.67
C THR A 829 -10.25 4.90 -40.20
N ALA A 830 -10.91 4.53 -41.31
CA ALA A 830 -12.08 5.23 -41.84
C ALA A 830 -13.37 4.98 -41.04
N TYR A 831 -13.39 3.94 -40.20
CA TYR A 831 -14.52 3.56 -39.35
C TYR A 831 -14.50 4.34 -38.03
N ASP A 832 -15.69 4.69 -37.53
CA ASP A 832 -15.86 5.41 -36.26
C ASP A 832 -15.63 4.50 -35.04
N TYR A 833 -16.14 3.27 -35.10
CA TYR A 833 -16.06 2.28 -34.02
C TYR A 833 -16.09 0.85 -34.58
N PHE A 834 -15.66 -0.09 -33.76
CA PHE A 834 -15.81 -1.53 -33.99
C PHE A 834 -17.09 -2.01 -33.29
N ASP A 835 -18.06 -2.55 -34.03
CA ASP A 835 -19.29 -3.11 -33.46
C ASP A 835 -19.18 -4.64 -33.34
N PHE A 836 -19.37 -5.18 -32.13
CA PHE A 836 -19.30 -6.63 -31.88
C PHE A 836 -20.59 -7.38 -32.25
N THR A 837 -21.68 -6.68 -32.57
CA THR A 837 -23.01 -7.27 -32.80
C THR A 837 -23.51 -7.07 -34.22
N GLN A 838 -23.21 -5.93 -34.84
CA GLN A 838 -23.71 -5.55 -36.15
C GLN A 838 -22.58 -5.45 -37.19
N PRO A 839 -22.90 -5.60 -38.49
CA PRO A 839 -21.98 -5.20 -39.56
C PRO A 839 -21.75 -3.68 -39.52
N GLU A 840 -20.53 -3.27 -39.82
CA GLU A 840 -20.11 -1.89 -39.70
C GLU A 840 -20.79 -0.98 -40.73
N VAL A 841 -21.22 0.20 -40.27
CA VAL A 841 -21.68 1.27 -41.15
C VAL A 841 -20.50 2.19 -41.46
N ILE A 842 -20.19 2.39 -42.73
CA ILE A 842 -19.27 3.45 -43.15
C ILE A 842 -20.02 4.77 -42.99
N THR A 843 -19.74 5.48 -41.91
CA THR A 843 -20.16 6.87 -41.72
C THR A 843 -19.15 7.79 -42.39
N VAL A 844 -19.65 8.81 -43.09
CA VAL A 844 -18.81 9.80 -43.79
C VAL A 844 -17.95 10.49 -42.75
N GLN A 845 -16.65 10.18 -42.73
CA GLN A 845 -15.71 10.91 -41.90
C GLN A 845 -15.75 12.39 -42.30
N SER A 846 -15.99 13.28 -41.34
CA SER A 846 -16.00 14.73 -41.56
C SER A 846 -14.68 15.31 -42.10
N ASN A 847 -13.64 14.48 -42.21
CA ASN A 847 -12.32 14.79 -42.72
C ASN A 847 -11.88 13.87 -43.88
N ALA A 848 -12.77 13.06 -44.47
CA ALA A 848 -12.46 12.24 -45.64
C ALA A 848 -13.45 12.50 -46.78
N VAL A 849 -12.95 12.51 -48.02
CA VAL A 849 -13.75 12.73 -49.23
C VAL A 849 -13.54 11.58 -50.19
N HIS A 850 -14.62 10.98 -50.68
CA HIS A 850 -14.58 10.00 -51.75
C HIS A 850 -14.44 10.69 -53.11
N VAL A 851 -13.49 10.27 -53.93
CA VAL A 851 -13.19 10.85 -55.24
C VAL A 851 -13.18 9.73 -56.28
N ALA A 852 -14.15 9.74 -57.18
CA ALA A 852 -14.19 8.86 -58.34
C ALA A 852 -13.56 9.54 -59.57
N TYR A 853 -12.83 8.79 -60.38
CA TYR A 853 -12.19 9.23 -61.61
C TYR A 853 -12.33 8.16 -62.70
N PRO A 854 -12.35 8.54 -63.99
CA PRO A 854 -12.65 7.59 -65.05
C PRO A 854 -11.49 6.62 -65.31
N PRO A 855 -11.78 5.42 -65.84
CA PRO A 855 -10.78 4.40 -66.14
C PRO A 855 -9.67 4.94 -67.04
N GLY A 856 -8.41 4.73 -66.65
CA GLY A 856 -7.22 5.22 -67.38
C GLY A 856 -6.61 6.53 -66.86
N THR A 857 -7.24 7.16 -65.87
CA THR A 857 -6.66 8.28 -65.11
C THR A 857 -6.22 7.77 -63.74
N SER A 858 -4.98 8.04 -63.32
CA SER A 858 -4.51 7.67 -61.98
C SER A 858 -4.44 8.92 -61.11
N MET A 859 -5.09 8.89 -59.94
CA MET A 859 -4.96 9.95 -58.94
C MET A 859 -3.64 9.77 -58.18
N ASP A 860 -2.57 10.42 -58.67
CA ASP A 860 -1.24 10.36 -58.05
C ASP A 860 -1.07 11.42 -56.94
N LYS A 861 0.01 11.28 -56.15
CA LYS A 861 0.31 12.21 -55.04
C LYS A 861 0.47 13.67 -55.52
N ALA A 862 0.92 13.88 -56.75
CA ALA A 862 1.10 15.23 -57.30
C ALA A 862 -0.23 15.88 -57.65
N MET A 863 -1.15 15.12 -58.26
CA MET A 863 -2.49 15.57 -58.60
C MET A 863 -3.34 15.80 -57.35
N ALA A 864 -3.26 14.91 -56.36
CA ALA A 864 -3.88 15.11 -55.06
C ALA A 864 -3.36 16.37 -54.35
N ALA A 865 -2.03 16.56 -54.33
CA ALA A 865 -1.42 17.75 -53.76
C ALA A 865 -1.91 19.03 -54.47
N ARG A 866 -2.07 19.00 -55.79
CA ARG A 866 -2.59 20.15 -56.55
C ARG A 866 -4.05 20.48 -56.23
N LEU A 867 -4.89 19.47 -56.06
CA LEU A 867 -6.33 19.65 -55.86
C LEU A 867 -6.71 19.93 -54.40
N PHE A 868 -6.03 19.28 -53.45
CA PHE A 868 -6.49 19.21 -52.06
C PHE A 868 -5.57 19.90 -51.04
N SER A 869 -4.34 20.30 -51.39
CA SER A 869 -3.44 20.97 -50.42
C SER A 869 -4.01 22.28 -49.86
N LYS A 870 -4.91 22.95 -50.61
CA LYS A 870 -5.57 24.18 -50.17
C LYS A 870 -6.52 23.97 -48.96
N TYR A 871 -7.09 22.77 -48.83
CA TYR A 871 -8.06 22.46 -47.77
C TYR A 871 -7.41 21.90 -46.50
N GLY A 872 -6.16 21.44 -46.61
CA GLY A 872 -5.37 20.93 -45.49
C GLY A 872 -4.30 19.96 -45.95
N LYS A 873 -3.43 19.58 -45.00
CA LYS A 873 -2.51 18.46 -45.20
C LYS A 873 -3.33 17.18 -45.33
N HIS A 874 -3.11 16.44 -46.39
CA HIS A 874 -3.96 15.31 -46.78
C HIS A 874 -3.15 14.11 -47.22
N ILE A 875 -3.80 12.96 -47.20
CA ILE A 875 -3.29 11.67 -47.64
C ILE A 875 -4.24 11.13 -48.70
N LEU A 876 -3.69 10.61 -49.79
CA LEU A 876 -4.44 9.94 -50.84
C LEU A 876 -4.48 8.42 -50.57
N GLU A 877 -5.66 7.83 -50.71
CA GLU A 877 -5.93 6.44 -50.39
C GLU A 877 -6.76 5.78 -51.52
N PRO A 878 -6.13 5.07 -52.47
CA PRO A 878 -6.85 4.44 -53.59
C PRO A 878 -7.77 3.31 -53.11
N ILE A 879 -8.97 3.22 -53.70
CA ILE A 879 -9.99 2.20 -53.40
C ILE A 879 -9.98 1.14 -54.52
N ASP A 880 -10.07 1.60 -55.76
CA ASP A 880 -9.98 0.79 -56.98
C ASP A 880 -9.32 1.60 -58.12
N ASP A 881 -9.26 1.02 -59.32
CA ASP A 881 -8.68 1.68 -60.51
C ASP A 881 -9.46 2.94 -60.95
N THR A 882 -10.58 3.25 -60.30
CA THR A 882 -11.52 4.32 -60.64
C THR A 882 -11.91 5.21 -59.46
N SER A 883 -11.35 5.00 -58.26
CA SER A 883 -11.75 5.76 -57.07
C SER A 883 -10.70 5.76 -55.96
N CYS A 884 -10.69 6.82 -55.15
CA CYS A 884 -9.83 6.98 -54.00
C CYS A 884 -10.50 7.83 -52.90
N TYR A 885 -10.08 7.67 -51.64
CA TYR A 885 -10.36 8.60 -50.55
C TYR A 885 -9.24 9.63 -50.41
N ILE A 886 -9.63 10.87 -50.13
CA ILE A 886 -8.73 11.95 -49.71
C ILE A 886 -9.01 12.25 -48.25
N ILE A 887 -8.03 11.96 -47.39
CA ILE A 887 -8.17 12.10 -45.93
C ILE A 887 -7.34 13.27 -45.44
N PHE A 888 -7.99 14.21 -44.77
CA PHE A 888 -7.37 15.40 -44.21
C PHE A 888 -6.95 15.18 -42.75
N GLU A 889 -5.72 15.60 -42.42
CA GLU A 889 -5.23 15.62 -41.03
C GLU A 889 -6.03 16.60 -40.17
N ASN A 890 -6.38 17.76 -40.76
CA ASN A 890 -7.29 18.73 -40.18
C ASN A 890 -7.94 19.50 -41.32
N LEU A 891 -9.24 19.25 -41.54
CA LEU A 891 -9.97 19.86 -42.64
C LEU A 891 -10.38 21.29 -42.25
N ARG A 892 -9.86 22.28 -42.97
CA ARG A 892 -10.02 23.71 -42.61
C ARG A 892 -11.38 24.30 -42.98
N VAL A 893 -12.23 23.53 -43.67
CA VAL A 893 -13.54 23.94 -44.18
C VAL A 893 -14.52 22.78 -44.04
N PRO A 894 -15.82 23.00 -43.84
CA PRO A 894 -16.82 21.93 -43.93
C PRO A 894 -16.69 21.17 -45.25
N VAL A 895 -16.89 19.84 -45.25
CA VAL A 895 -16.78 18.99 -46.44
C VAL A 895 -17.66 19.50 -47.60
N GLU A 896 -18.81 20.07 -47.26
CA GLU A 896 -19.78 20.68 -48.17
C GLU A 896 -19.23 21.89 -48.95
N ASN A 897 -18.18 22.56 -48.43
CA ASN A 897 -17.55 23.74 -49.02
C ASN A 897 -16.25 23.41 -49.79
N ILE A 898 -15.92 22.12 -49.94
CA ILE A 898 -14.88 21.68 -50.86
C ILE A 898 -15.49 21.79 -52.27
N ASP A 899 -15.07 22.82 -53.02
CA ASP A 899 -15.61 23.19 -54.34
C ASP A 899 -16.10 21.97 -55.15
N GLU A 900 -17.34 22.04 -55.69
CA GLU A 900 -18.00 21.05 -56.60
C GLU A 900 -17.15 20.61 -57.82
N ILE A 901 -15.97 21.20 -58.01
CA ILE A 901 -15.03 21.04 -59.13
C ILE A 901 -14.44 19.62 -59.24
N VAL A 902 -14.61 18.73 -58.25
CA VAL A 902 -14.08 17.35 -58.31
C VAL A 902 -15.16 16.27 -58.45
N ILE A 903 -16.45 16.59 -58.35
CA ILE A 903 -17.55 15.60 -58.46
C ILE A 903 -18.21 15.58 -59.85
N THR A 904 -18.06 16.63 -60.67
CA THR A 904 -18.52 16.58 -62.08
C THR A 904 -17.63 17.44 -62.98
N PRO A 905 -16.77 16.80 -63.79
CA PRO A 905 -17.14 16.67 -65.20
C PRO A 905 -16.71 15.32 -65.79
N LEU A 906 -17.48 14.26 -65.56
CA LEU A 906 -17.49 13.06 -66.42
C LEU A 906 -18.82 12.28 -66.45
N MET A 907 -19.89 12.84 -65.88
CA MET A 907 -21.25 12.40 -66.20
C MET A 907 -21.91 13.46 -67.08
N LYS A 908 -21.92 13.23 -68.39
CA LYS A 908 -23.06 13.67 -69.21
C LYS A 908 -24.12 12.57 -69.14
N PRO A 909 -25.42 12.91 -69.06
CA PRO A 909 -26.47 11.91 -68.94
C PRO A 909 -26.61 11.16 -70.27
N HIS A 910 -26.37 9.85 -70.23
CA HIS A 910 -27.11 8.83 -70.99
C HIS A 910 -26.97 7.47 -70.30
#